data_AF-A0A0S9QWB3-F1
#
_entry.id   AF-A0A0S9QWB3-F1
#
_cell.length_a   1.000
_cell.length_b   1.000
_cell.length_c   1.000
_cell.angle_alpha   90.00
_cell.angle_beta   90.00
_cell.angle_gamma   90.00
#
_symmetry.space_group_name_H-M   'P 1'
#
loop_
_entity.id
_entity.type
_entity.pdbx_description
1 polymer ?
#
loop_
_entity_poly.entity_id
_entity_poly.type
_entity_poly.pdbx_seq_one_letter_code
_entity_poly.pdbx_strand_id
1 'polypeptide(L)'
;MRSFVAGLTAALLATTGAVLAGAIDPQPAAAAYPESVNPFAIAGGFTVYAREDALLQNQETEGSIAVGGTATVQGSSGQYTIIHVSAGTGNYDLPTVDGDPTRFLVGEYSTASTGILAITSAGTTDPALWGDLKMVQRDGGWQAFTRADWLRLNQNPSNVDQTPLIDATHQQYPADAAPPSGAAGDGSIYTANTSATAVADYVEANRDASWEEASSCFDDIADPTTGVGYHVGVAEDAGDRVVLEELSPDQPNIVDYADIAGASLIQFSPGPTPGVSNPLVIRVPAGTTEVIGARADPQGVHSPYIVWDLSQLTGDVTVAAGQARIDGSIYAPNASVTVNAAPLDGQVIGQNVIIQGGEVHSFLFSGEISCDDASGTFVVRKALSGGIQPGDLPEGATFTVNYRAVDPDGNVTVGSLEVPADGTPVPAGERFPAGTEITFEEITPETIPGWAWGDVEIDPNPLIVGTGTAQVVVTNTATRVTGTFSVSKSIDDPSGEPPVLDGSVPVTWIARYGGEQIGTGTMNVPFTGTPVVPVDGNGAPIAFPVGTRIILTENLDGIDPPPGYDWSGIGWNPGRTFVITGAGTTVEVELTNLVTPTDDGRTITIVKSATGSAADPRFGYEVTYNTNPAPERATLPLPVGEPQLIEDLETGAETLELAELAPTFEGDTVANVDDWVPPVFNVTVDGVTTPYQPDGFGDVVDIPLPPDSAADIEVEVTNALKEGTFTISKEFDGVPPDQVPPGLEFTVAWTAYFPTTEPEDVIQEGVLRVPGNGAPVGPVDDAGEPLLFPYGTVVTYEEQVTPTIRHLSWLGAAFDLEQLTIGVDDQAVVHATLTNDASLIEGTFLVQKNMDGIDPDDLLVDSFTIDYVAHLPSRDVLVGRFELPADGTPAGPVDGQGAPISFPIGTIVNLLEEEPDASALPPGYEWGETTWSPASFVEIGPGETPPVLEVTNSVVAMTRWAVTKVVAGDGGSSVPASTTFPADWWLDGVAQPRIELEPNVTITSPYFPVGTIIQAREADLPSIPGVDWGTPVWTVDGEALVPDEDGKVTLPMSEVRTPQTAELTLTNTASTRPLPATGGGGLSPLVPLGAVGLIALGVLLAARRARRV
;
A
#
# COMPACT_ATOMS: atom_id res chain seq x y z
N MET A 1 69.28 11.09 18.70
CA MET A 1 70.04 10.19 17.80
C MET A 1 69.50 10.43 16.38
N ARG A 2 70.22 11.26 15.60
CA ARG A 2 70.23 11.51 14.13
C ARG A 2 68.87 11.47 13.38
N SER A 3 68.25 12.58 12.95
CA SER A 3 68.61 13.61 11.92
C SER A 3 68.55 13.17 10.45
N PHE A 4 68.05 14.11 9.62
CA PHE A 4 68.05 14.29 8.15
C PHE A 4 66.65 14.18 7.50
N VAL A 5 66.09 15.15 6.75
CA VAL A 5 66.48 16.52 6.37
C VAL A 5 65.22 17.22 5.84
N ALA A 6 65.15 18.54 6.02
CA ALA A 6 64.09 19.45 5.58
C ALA A 6 64.18 19.83 4.08
N GLY A 7 63.06 20.32 3.53
CA GLY A 7 63.12 21.49 2.62
C GLY A 7 62.20 21.48 1.40
N LEU A 8 61.34 22.51 1.35
CA LEU A 8 60.57 23.06 0.22
C LEU A 8 59.38 22.18 -0.25
N THR A 9 58.14 22.66 -0.38
CA THR A 9 57.73 23.98 -0.87
C THR A 9 56.26 24.23 -0.49
N ALA A 10 56.00 25.28 0.29
CA ALA A 10 54.69 25.92 0.38
C ALA A 10 54.73 27.13 -0.56
N ALA A 11 54.01 27.08 -1.68
CA ALA A 11 53.55 28.22 -2.48
C ALA A 11 52.92 27.72 -3.79
N LEU A 12 51.62 27.40 -3.78
CA LEU A 12 50.65 27.54 -4.90
C LEU A 12 49.29 26.96 -4.48
N LEU A 13 48.70 27.53 -3.41
CA LEU A 13 47.24 27.61 -3.26
C LEU A 13 46.83 28.96 -3.84
N ALA A 14 46.40 28.95 -5.09
CA ALA A 14 45.48 29.90 -5.74
C ALA A 14 45.58 29.65 -7.24
N THR A 15 44.43 29.54 -7.90
CA THR A 15 44.28 29.35 -9.37
C THR A 15 44.47 27.93 -9.89
N THR A 16 43.49 27.08 -9.59
CA THR A 16 42.75 26.30 -10.61
C THR A 16 41.59 25.61 -9.92
N GLY A 17 40.40 26.21 -10.05
CA GLY A 17 39.15 25.51 -9.80
C GLY A 17 39.04 24.39 -10.83
N ALA A 18 39.22 23.17 -10.37
CA ALA A 18 38.75 21.96 -11.03
C ALA A 18 38.60 20.94 -9.91
N VAL A 19 37.49 21.05 -9.18
CA VAL A 19 36.93 19.88 -8.50
C VAL A 19 36.74 18.86 -9.62
N LEU A 20 37.52 17.79 -9.58
CA LEU A 20 37.21 16.59 -10.35
C LEU A 20 35.90 16.07 -9.76
N ALA A 21 34.78 16.61 -10.26
CA ALA A 21 33.56 15.84 -10.36
C ALA A 21 33.96 14.59 -11.15
N GLY A 22 34.11 13.48 -10.45
CA GLY A 22 34.01 12.19 -11.12
C GLY A 22 32.63 12.22 -11.76
N ALA A 23 32.59 12.45 -13.08
CA ALA A 23 31.42 12.16 -13.85
C ALA A 23 31.15 10.68 -13.57
N ILE A 24 30.12 10.42 -12.76
CA ILE A 24 29.41 9.17 -12.81
C ILE A 24 28.90 9.18 -14.24
N ASP A 25 29.56 8.42 -15.13
CA ASP A 25 28.99 8.15 -16.43
C ASP A 25 27.56 7.68 -16.15
N PRO A 26 26.52 8.33 -16.73
CA PRO A 26 25.18 7.80 -16.61
C PRO A 26 25.26 6.34 -17.04
N GLN A 27 24.84 5.44 -16.15
CA GLN A 27 24.61 4.05 -16.54
C GLN A 27 23.83 4.12 -17.86
N PRO A 28 24.26 3.40 -18.92
CA PRO A 28 23.44 3.32 -20.11
C PRO A 28 22.04 2.95 -19.63
N ALA A 29 21.03 3.70 -20.09
CA ALA A 29 19.64 3.35 -19.83
C ALA A 29 19.51 1.84 -20.02
N ALA A 30 19.03 1.14 -18.98
CA ALA A 30 18.61 -0.24 -19.14
C ALA A 30 17.75 -0.29 -20.42
N ALA A 31 17.93 -1.33 -21.23
CA ALA A 31 17.14 -1.49 -22.43
C ALA A 31 15.68 -1.25 -22.08
N ALA A 32 14.95 -0.49 -22.92
CA ALA A 32 13.54 -0.25 -22.70
C ALA A 32 12.82 -1.60 -22.75
N TYR A 33 12.62 -2.20 -21.59
CA TYR A 33 11.72 -3.31 -21.38
C TYR A 33 10.29 -2.75 -21.39
N PRO A 34 9.29 -3.55 -21.77
CA PRO A 34 7.93 -3.24 -21.36
C PRO A 34 7.85 -3.28 -19.81
N GLU A 35 7.09 -2.36 -19.21
CA GLU A 35 6.96 -2.20 -17.74
C GLU A 35 6.39 -3.47 -17.06
N SER A 36 5.70 -4.31 -17.83
CA SER A 36 5.31 -5.67 -17.49
C SER A 36 5.46 -6.61 -18.69
N VAL A 37 5.57 -7.91 -18.41
CA VAL A 37 5.68 -8.97 -19.42
C VAL A 37 4.70 -10.08 -19.10
N ASN A 38 3.90 -10.50 -20.09
CA ASN A 38 3.31 -11.82 -20.08
C ASN A 38 4.30 -12.85 -20.68
N PRO A 39 4.89 -13.76 -19.89
CA PRO A 39 5.89 -14.69 -20.38
C PRO A 39 5.33 -15.71 -21.39
N PHE A 40 4.01 -15.90 -21.46
CA PHE A 40 3.34 -16.81 -22.39
C PHE A 40 2.87 -16.12 -23.68
N ALA A 41 2.95 -14.79 -23.79
CA ALA A 41 2.68 -14.09 -25.05
C ALA A 41 3.57 -14.60 -26.21
N ILE A 42 4.77 -15.11 -25.87
CA ILE A 42 5.69 -15.74 -26.83
C ILE A 42 5.15 -17.03 -27.45
N ALA A 43 4.16 -17.67 -26.83
CA ALA A 43 3.45 -18.81 -27.41
C ALA A 43 2.33 -18.37 -28.37
N GLY A 44 2.13 -17.07 -28.60
CA GLY A 44 1.23 -16.56 -29.63
C GLY A 44 -0.23 -16.97 -29.50
N GLY A 45 -0.67 -17.34 -28.30
CA GLY A 45 -2.02 -17.87 -28.03
C GLY A 45 -2.16 -19.39 -28.16
N PHE A 46 -1.08 -20.12 -28.44
CA PHE A 46 -1.10 -21.59 -28.43
C PHE A 46 -1.14 -22.14 -27.00
N THR A 47 -2.01 -23.12 -26.75
CA THR A 47 -2.16 -23.80 -25.45
C THR A 47 -0.92 -24.62 -25.12
N VAL A 48 -0.38 -25.33 -26.11
CA VAL A 48 0.86 -26.07 -25.98
C VAL A 48 1.84 -25.61 -27.05
N TYR A 49 3.02 -25.16 -26.64
CA TYR A 49 4.11 -24.81 -27.54
C TYR A 49 5.37 -25.62 -27.22
N ALA A 50 5.71 -26.54 -28.12
CA ALA A 50 7.00 -27.22 -28.14
C ALA A 50 7.92 -26.53 -29.15
N ARG A 51 9.05 -25.99 -28.69
CA ARG A 51 10.01 -25.30 -29.56
C ARG A 51 10.68 -26.26 -30.55
N GLU A 52 10.96 -27.48 -30.09
CA GLU A 52 11.51 -28.58 -30.88
C GLU A 52 10.44 -29.66 -31.04
N ASP A 53 10.61 -30.84 -30.42
CA ASP A 53 9.73 -31.99 -30.68
C ASP A 53 8.62 -32.14 -29.62
N ALA A 54 7.50 -32.73 -30.04
CA ALA A 54 6.39 -33.06 -29.15
C ALA A 54 6.00 -34.55 -29.24
N LEU A 55 5.74 -35.16 -28.08
CA LEU A 55 5.16 -36.50 -27.96
C LEU A 55 3.83 -36.42 -27.21
N LEU A 56 2.73 -36.62 -27.93
CA LEU A 56 1.37 -36.49 -27.40
C LEU A 56 0.80 -37.88 -27.11
N GLN A 57 0.65 -38.22 -25.82
CA GLN A 57 0.20 -39.53 -25.34
C GLN A 57 -1.11 -39.45 -24.53
N ASN A 58 -1.59 -38.24 -24.21
CA ASN A 58 -2.90 -38.00 -23.59
C ASN A 58 -4.06 -38.25 -24.58
N GLN A 59 -5.30 -37.94 -24.18
CA GLN A 59 -6.51 -38.21 -24.97
C GLN A 59 -6.96 -36.97 -25.75
N GLU A 60 -6.90 -35.80 -25.11
CA GLU A 60 -7.43 -34.55 -25.66
C GLU A 60 -6.64 -33.33 -25.20
N THR A 61 -6.57 -32.31 -26.06
CA THR A 61 -6.16 -30.95 -25.69
C THR A 61 -7.19 -29.95 -26.22
N GLU A 62 -7.70 -29.12 -25.32
CA GLU A 62 -8.48 -27.95 -25.67
C GLU A 62 -7.56 -26.83 -26.18
N GLY A 63 -8.06 -26.00 -27.08
CA GLY A 63 -7.28 -24.92 -27.68
C GLY A 63 -6.43 -25.38 -28.85
N SER A 64 -5.14 -25.09 -28.79
CA SER A 64 -4.25 -25.24 -29.95
C SER A 64 -2.83 -25.66 -29.56
N ILE A 65 -2.15 -26.36 -30.48
CA ILE A 65 -0.81 -26.89 -30.29
C ILE A 65 0.11 -26.41 -31.41
N ALA A 66 1.29 -25.91 -31.03
CA ALA A 66 2.39 -25.59 -31.94
C ALA A 66 3.62 -26.45 -31.63
N VAL A 67 4.23 -27.01 -32.67
CA VAL A 67 5.44 -27.86 -32.55
C VAL A 67 6.46 -27.46 -33.61
N GLY A 68 7.60 -26.91 -33.19
CA GLY A 68 8.60 -26.37 -34.11
C GLY A 68 9.31 -27.43 -34.96
N GLY A 69 9.60 -28.57 -34.35
CA GLY A 69 10.21 -29.75 -34.98
C GLY A 69 9.16 -30.79 -35.35
N THR A 70 9.28 -31.98 -34.76
CA THR A 70 8.47 -33.15 -35.08
C THR A 70 7.41 -33.41 -34.02
N ALA A 71 6.15 -33.48 -34.43
CA ALA A 71 5.08 -33.98 -33.56
C ALA A 71 4.85 -35.48 -33.77
N THR A 72 4.85 -36.25 -32.69
CA THR A 72 4.51 -37.68 -32.67
C THR A 72 3.27 -37.89 -31.80
N VAL A 73 2.20 -38.44 -32.39
CA VAL A 73 0.96 -38.73 -31.66
C VAL A 73 0.88 -40.22 -31.36
N GLN A 74 0.76 -40.56 -30.09
CA GLN A 74 0.60 -41.92 -29.58
C GLN A 74 -0.51 -41.94 -28.53
N GLY A 75 -1.67 -41.37 -28.88
CA GLY A 75 -2.80 -41.19 -27.97
C GLY A 75 -3.23 -42.51 -27.31
N SER A 76 -3.45 -42.44 -26.00
CA SER A 76 -3.72 -43.62 -25.15
C SER A 76 -5.00 -44.40 -25.51
N SER A 77 -5.97 -43.76 -26.16
CA SER A 77 -7.25 -44.34 -26.60
C SER A 77 -7.27 -44.77 -28.07
N GLY A 78 -6.17 -44.58 -28.81
CA GLY A 78 -6.13 -44.77 -30.26
C GLY A 78 -6.64 -43.58 -31.09
N GLN A 79 -7.15 -42.54 -30.44
CA GLN A 79 -7.42 -41.22 -31.03
C GLN A 79 -6.91 -40.13 -30.09
N TYR A 80 -6.32 -39.09 -30.67
CA TYR A 80 -5.96 -37.85 -29.99
C TYR A 80 -6.79 -36.73 -30.58
N THR A 81 -7.44 -35.93 -29.74
CA THR A 81 -8.35 -34.87 -30.21
C THR A 81 -7.83 -33.50 -29.81
N ILE A 82 -7.79 -32.57 -30.76
CA ILE A 82 -7.64 -31.14 -30.49
C ILE A 82 -9.03 -30.52 -30.70
N ILE A 83 -9.56 -29.87 -29.68
CA ILE A 83 -10.94 -29.39 -29.59
C ILE A 83 -11.00 -27.94 -29.11
N HIS A 84 -12.13 -27.25 -29.27
CA HIS A 84 -12.29 -25.94 -28.63
C HIS A 84 -12.47 -26.10 -27.12
N VAL A 85 -13.54 -26.73 -26.69
CA VAL A 85 -13.81 -26.94 -25.27
C VAL A 85 -14.68 -28.17 -25.09
N SER A 86 -14.38 -28.92 -24.04
CA SER A 86 -15.10 -30.10 -23.55
C SER A 86 -15.48 -29.89 -22.07
N ALA A 87 -14.53 -29.45 -21.25
CA ALA A 87 -14.71 -29.27 -19.81
C ALA A 87 -13.96 -28.06 -19.20
N GLY A 88 -13.00 -27.45 -19.91
CA GLY A 88 -12.33 -26.23 -19.49
C GLY A 88 -13.11 -24.96 -19.85
N THR A 89 -12.37 -23.87 -20.12
CA THR A 89 -12.95 -22.61 -20.58
C THR A 89 -12.92 -22.52 -22.11
N GLY A 90 -14.04 -22.12 -22.72
CA GLY A 90 -14.11 -21.79 -24.16
C GLY A 90 -13.78 -20.31 -24.45
N ASN A 91 -13.51 -19.51 -23.43
CA ASN A 91 -13.30 -18.07 -23.57
C ASN A 91 -11.84 -17.74 -23.93
N TYR A 92 -11.45 -18.07 -25.16
CA TYR A 92 -10.16 -17.69 -25.73
C TYR A 92 -10.22 -17.61 -27.26
N ASP A 93 -9.39 -16.76 -27.85
CA ASP A 93 -9.21 -16.67 -29.30
C ASP A 93 -8.23 -17.73 -29.81
N LEU A 94 -8.44 -18.20 -31.05
CA LEU A 94 -7.45 -19.07 -31.71
C LEU A 94 -6.28 -18.25 -32.30
N PRO A 95 -5.05 -18.77 -32.22
CA PRO A 95 -3.93 -18.18 -32.94
C PRO A 95 -4.17 -18.26 -34.44
N THR A 96 -3.63 -17.28 -35.19
CA THR A 96 -3.76 -17.24 -36.64
C THR A 96 -2.42 -17.51 -37.34
N VAL A 97 -2.45 -18.33 -38.40
CA VAL A 97 -1.29 -18.64 -39.24
C VAL A 97 -1.69 -18.38 -40.69
N ASP A 98 -0.96 -17.48 -41.35
CA ASP A 98 -1.30 -16.98 -42.69
C ASP A 98 -2.74 -16.42 -42.79
N GLY A 99 -3.28 -15.91 -41.67
CA GLY A 99 -4.63 -15.37 -41.58
C GLY A 99 -5.74 -16.40 -41.30
N ASP A 100 -5.40 -17.69 -41.18
CA ASP A 100 -6.36 -18.74 -40.85
C ASP A 100 -6.29 -19.10 -39.35
N PRO A 101 -7.42 -19.20 -38.61
CA PRO A 101 -7.43 -19.72 -37.25
C PRO A 101 -6.82 -21.12 -37.22
N THR A 102 -5.90 -21.39 -36.30
CA THR A 102 -5.07 -22.61 -36.35
C THR A 102 -5.15 -23.38 -35.04
N ARG A 103 -5.45 -24.67 -35.13
CA ARG A 103 -5.45 -25.59 -33.98
C ARG A 103 -4.19 -26.42 -33.87
N PHE A 104 -3.57 -26.73 -35.01
CA PHE A 104 -2.35 -27.50 -35.01
C PHE A 104 -1.36 -26.96 -36.03
N LEU A 105 -0.30 -26.34 -35.52
CA LEU A 105 0.83 -25.87 -36.29
C LEU A 105 2.02 -26.79 -36.04
N VAL A 106 2.59 -27.38 -37.09
CA VAL A 106 3.68 -28.35 -36.94
C VAL A 106 4.75 -28.22 -38.02
N GLY A 107 6.01 -28.34 -37.61
CA GLY A 107 7.15 -28.47 -38.53
C GLY A 107 7.02 -29.72 -39.40
N GLU A 108 7.04 -30.89 -38.76
CA GLU A 108 6.84 -32.21 -39.37
C GLU A 108 5.91 -33.10 -38.53
N TYR A 109 4.99 -33.82 -39.18
CA TYR A 109 4.16 -34.82 -38.50
C TYR A 109 4.76 -36.23 -38.70
N SER A 110 5.11 -36.87 -37.58
CA SER A 110 5.87 -38.11 -37.57
C SER A 110 5.14 -39.29 -38.19
N THR A 111 5.87 -40.07 -39.00
CA THR A 111 5.40 -41.37 -39.51
C THR A 111 5.35 -42.47 -38.45
N ALA A 112 5.96 -42.23 -37.28
CA ALA A 112 5.92 -43.12 -36.13
C ALA A 112 4.68 -42.90 -35.23
N SER A 113 3.82 -41.95 -35.59
CA SER A 113 2.53 -41.75 -34.93
C SER A 113 1.63 -42.99 -35.07
N THR A 114 0.65 -43.11 -34.17
CA THR A 114 -0.32 -44.21 -34.15
C THR A 114 -1.74 -43.66 -33.99
N GLY A 115 -2.74 -44.39 -34.47
CA GLY A 115 -4.14 -44.00 -34.27
C GLY A 115 -4.58 -42.82 -35.14
N ILE A 116 -5.52 -42.03 -34.63
CA ILE A 116 -6.11 -40.87 -35.32
C ILE A 116 -5.69 -39.60 -34.58
N LEU A 117 -5.16 -38.61 -35.30
CA LEU A 117 -5.15 -37.22 -34.82
C LEU A 117 -6.39 -36.52 -35.39
N ALA A 118 -7.34 -36.15 -34.53
CA ALA A 118 -8.54 -35.43 -34.91
C ALA A 118 -8.39 -33.94 -34.55
N ILE A 119 -8.40 -33.07 -35.56
CA ILE A 119 -8.38 -31.63 -35.41
C ILE A 119 -9.80 -31.14 -35.69
N THR A 120 -10.48 -30.71 -34.62
CA THR A 120 -11.90 -30.34 -34.65
C THR A 120 -12.10 -29.03 -33.92
N SER A 121 -13.23 -28.36 -34.15
CA SER A 121 -13.62 -27.18 -33.36
C SER A 121 -14.90 -27.41 -32.59
N ALA A 122 -15.10 -28.64 -32.12
CA ALA A 122 -16.21 -28.94 -31.22
C ALA A 122 -16.08 -28.15 -29.91
N GLY A 123 -17.22 -27.82 -29.30
CA GLY A 123 -17.29 -26.85 -28.20
C GLY A 123 -17.56 -25.40 -28.64
N THR A 124 -17.58 -25.08 -29.94
CA THR A 124 -18.00 -23.76 -30.45
C THR A 124 -18.78 -23.84 -31.75
N THR A 125 -19.63 -22.84 -31.98
CA THR A 125 -20.31 -22.61 -33.26
C THR A 125 -19.77 -21.39 -34.01
N ASP A 126 -18.84 -20.63 -33.42
CA ASP A 126 -18.26 -19.46 -34.06
C ASP A 126 -17.27 -19.87 -35.17
N PRO A 127 -17.52 -19.50 -36.44
CA PRO A 127 -16.58 -19.78 -37.52
C PRO A 127 -15.18 -19.16 -37.34
N ALA A 128 -15.04 -18.09 -36.56
CA ALA A 128 -13.73 -17.51 -36.25
C ALA A 128 -12.87 -18.42 -35.37
N LEU A 129 -13.49 -19.37 -34.66
CA LEU A 129 -12.85 -20.34 -33.78
C LEU A 129 -12.76 -21.74 -34.42
N TRP A 130 -13.02 -21.83 -35.73
CA TRP A 130 -12.80 -23.04 -36.51
C TRP A 130 -11.35 -23.15 -36.94
N GLY A 131 -10.61 -24.03 -36.26
CA GLY A 131 -9.16 -24.12 -36.41
C GLY A 131 -8.68 -25.13 -37.45
N ASP A 132 -7.65 -24.73 -38.18
CA ASP A 132 -6.98 -25.47 -39.22
C ASP A 132 -5.78 -26.30 -38.74
N LEU A 133 -5.43 -27.31 -39.54
CA LEU A 133 -4.10 -27.91 -39.61
C LEU A 133 -3.17 -27.02 -40.45
N LYS A 134 -1.96 -26.76 -39.96
CA LYS A 134 -0.88 -26.07 -40.67
C LYS A 134 0.43 -26.85 -40.56
N MET A 135 1.00 -27.22 -41.70
CA MET A 135 2.24 -27.99 -41.81
C MET A 135 3.30 -27.23 -42.59
N VAL A 136 4.50 -27.13 -42.03
CA VAL A 136 5.66 -26.56 -42.73
C VAL A 136 6.22 -27.56 -43.75
N GLN A 137 6.31 -28.83 -43.38
CA GLN A 137 6.74 -29.91 -44.27
C GLN A 137 5.73 -30.10 -45.40
N ARG A 138 6.18 -29.89 -46.65
CA ARG A 138 5.39 -30.15 -47.87
C ARG A 138 5.69 -31.50 -48.52
N ASP A 139 6.92 -31.96 -48.35
CA ASP A 139 7.39 -33.24 -48.90
C ASP A 139 7.45 -34.27 -47.77
N GLY A 140 6.58 -35.27 -47.81
CA GLY A 140 6.47 -36.27 -46.75
C GLY A 140 5.71 -37.52 -47.17
N GLY A 141 5.55 -38.46 -46.24
CA GLY A 141 4.77 -39.68 -46.44
C GLY A 141 3.25 -39.46 -46.46
N TRP A 142 2.77 -38.27 -46.10
CA TRP A 142 1.37 -37.93 -45.90
C TRP A 142 0.72 -37.38 -47.17
N GLN A 143 -0.45 -37.93 -47.54
CA GLN A 143 -1.20 -37.57 -48.74
C GLN A 143 -2.64 -37.21 -48.36
N ALA A 144 -3.18 -36.17 -49.01
CA ALA A 144 -4.54 -35.71 -48.77
C ALA A 144 -5.60 -36.51 -49.54
N PHE A 145 -6.68 -36.83 -48.84
CA PHE A 145 -7.86 -37.52 -49.34
C PHE A 145 -9.12 -36.81 -48.85
N THR A 146 -10.22 -36.97 -49.58
CA THR A 146 -11.54 -36.56 -49.11
C THR A 146 -12.10 -37.57 -48.13
N ARG A 147 -12.73 -37.08 -47.06
CA ARG A 147 -13.63 -37.87 -46.20
C ARG A 147 -14.88 -37.04 -45.94
N ALA A 148 -16.03 -37.51 -46.43
CA ALA A 148 -17.24 -36.69 -46.53
C ALA A 148 -16.95 -35.33 -47.22
N ASP A 149 -17.11 -34.22 -46.51
CA ASP A 149 -16.92 -32.85 -46.96
C ASP A 149 -15.60 -32.19 -46.50
N TRP A 150 -14.74 -32.92 -45.78
CA TRP A 150 -13.50 -32.40 -45.19
C TRP A 150 -12.24 -33.24 -45.53
N LEU A 151 -11.07 -32.78 -45.06
CA LEU A 151 -9.74 -33.23 -45.48
C LEU A 151 -9.12 -34.23 -44.51
N ARG A 152 -8.64 -35.36 -45.05
CA ARG A 152 -7.88 -36.40 -44.33
C ARG A 152 -6.46 -36.53 -44.88
N LEU A 153 -5.47 -36.71 -44.01
CA LEU A 153 -4.11 -37.11 -44.38
C LEU A 153 -3.82 -38.58 -44.03
N ASN A 154 -3.28 -39.34 -44.98
CA ASN A 154 -2.88 -40.74 -44.80
C ASN A 154 -1.61 -41.08 -45.61
N GLN A 155 -0.86 -42.09 -45.17
CA GLN A 155 0.33 -42.58 -45.88
C GLN A 155 0.06 -43.67 -46.93
N ASN A 156 -1.07 -44.36 -46.81
CA ASN A 156 -1.42 -45.47 -47.69
C ASN A 156 -2.55 -45.05 -48.67
N PRO A 157 -2.22 -44.67 -49.92
CA PRO A 157 -3.23 -44.33 -50.91
C PRO A 157 -4.14 -45.50 -51.30
N SER A 158 -3.76 -46.75 -50.97
CA SER A 158 -4.60 -47.93 -51.24
C SER A 158 -5.60 -48.22 -50.11
N ASN A 159 -5.46 -47.58 -48.95
CA ASN A 159 -6.36 -47.71 -47.80
C ASN A 159 -6.32 -46.43 -46.97
N VAL A 160 -7.15 -45.46 -47.34
CA VAL A 160 -7.17 -44.11 -46.76
C VAL A 160 -7.64 -44.08 -45.30
N ASP A 161 -8.21 -45.17 -44.80
CA ASP A 161 -8.67 -45.32 -43.40
C ASP A 161 -7.64 -46.04 -42.53
N GLN A 162 -6.50 -46.43 -43.08
CA GLN A 162 -5.45 -47.09 -42.31
C GLN A 162 -4.77 -46.09 -41.36
N THR A 163 -4.92 -46.27 -40.05
CA THR A 163 -4.11 -45.53 -39.08
C THR A 163 -2.62 -45.87 -39.20
N PRO A 164 -1.70 -44.92 -39.00
CA PRO A 164 -1.96 -43.56 -38.52
C PRO A 164 -2.53 -42.62 -39.58
N LEU A 165 -3.41 -41.70 -39.17
CA LEU A 165 -4.04 -40.70 -40.04
C LEU A 165 -4.32 -39.38 -39.29
N ILE A 166 -4.49 -38.29 -40.03
CA ILE A 166 -4.95 -36.98 -39.51
C ILE A 166 -6.29 -36.63 -40.13
N ASP A 167 -7.23 -36.21 -39.31
CA ASP A 167 -8.54 -35.72 -39.70
C ASP A 167 -8.64 -34.22 -39.39
N ALA A 168 -8.80 -33.38 -40.40
CA ALA A 168 -8.98 -31.93 -40.25
C ALA A 168 -10.39 -31.54 -40.70
N THR A 169 -11.32 -31.42 -39.73
CA THR A 169 -12.76 -31.42 -40.03
C THR A 169 -13.29 -30.12 -40.64
N HIS A 170 -12.51 -29.03 -40.60
CA HIS A 170 -12.91 -27.72 -41.14
C HIS A 170 -12.21 -27.35 -42.46
N GLN A 171 -11.27 -28.17 -42.94
CA GLN A 171 -10.56 -27.95 -44.20
C GLN A 171 -11.12 -28.83 -45.32
N GLN A 172 -11.33 -28.27 -46.51
CA GLN A 172 -12.01 -28.88 -47.66
C GLN A 172 -11.06 -29.50 -48.67
N TYR A 173 -11.29 -30.76 -49.03
CA TYR A 173 -10.58 -31.40 -50.14
C TYR A 173 -11.26 -31.10 -51.50
N PRO A 174 -10.52 -30.81 -52.59
CA PRO A 174 -9.05 -30.70 -52.68
C PRO A 174 -8.53 -29.26 -52.54
N ALA A 175 -9.39 -28.29 -52.24
CA ALA A 175 -9.04 -26.87 -52.24
C ALA A 175 -7.88 -26.57 -51.29
N ASP A 176 -7.98 -27.13 -50.08
CA ASP A 176 -7.09 -26.83 -48.96
C ASP A 176 -5.86 -27.76 -48.93
N ALA A 177 -5.86 -28.79 -49.78
CA ALA A 177 -4.74 -29.71 -49.92
C ALA A 177 -3.58 -29.14 -50.76
N ALA A 178 -3.78 -28.01 -51.43
CA ALA A 178 -2.75 -27.36 -52.23
C ALA A 178 -2.00 -26.30 -51.41
N PRO A 179 -0.68 -26.12 -51.58
CA PRO A 179 0.05 -25.04 -50.92
C PRO A 179 -0.52 -23.66 -51.28
N PRO A 180 -0.48 -22.69 -50.35
CA PRO A 180 -1.02 -21.35 -50.59
C PRO A 180 -0.24 -20.65 -51.71
N SER A 181 -0.96 -19.82 -52.48
CA SER A 181 -0.39 -19.09 -53.63
C SER A 181 0.18 -17.71 -53.27
N GLY A 182 -0.03 -17.27 -52.03
CA GLY A 182 0.39 -15.98 -51.49
C GLY A 182 0.61 -16.05 -49.96
N ALA A 183 0.55 -14.89 -49.30
CA ALA A 183 0.73 -14.78 -47.84
C ALA A 183 -0.53 -15.10 -47.03
N ALA A 184 -1.70 -15.17 -47.68
CA ALA A 184 -2.91 -15.71 -47.08
C ALA A 184 -2.90 -17.25 -47.23
N GLY A 185 -3.29 -17.95 -46.17
CA GLY A 185 -3.36 -19.40 -46.16
C GLY A 185 -4.54 -19.93 -46.96
N ASP A 186 -5.67 -19.19 -46.97
CA ASP A 186 -6.90 -19.52 -47.68
C ASP A 186 -7.37 -20.97 -47.36
N GLY A 187 -7.29 -21.36 -46.08
CA GLY A 187 -7.66 -22.71 -45.60
C GLY A 187 -6.61 -23.79 -45.87
N SER A 188 -5.50 -23.49 -46.55
CA SER A 188 -4.49 -24.49 -46.91
C SER A 188 -3.89 -25.21 -45.69
N ILE A 189 -3.69 -26.52 -45.80
CA ILE A 189 -2.98 -27.30 -44.77
C ILE A 189 -1.49 -26.97 -44.67
N TYR A 190 -0.92 -26.23 -45.63
CA TYR A 190 0.49 -25.88 -45.65
C TYR A 190 0.69 -24.41 -45.31
N THR A 191 1.75 -24.11 -44.57
CA THR A 191 2.16 -22.73 -44.31
C THR A 191 2.75 -22.08 -45.56
N ALA A 192 2.62 -20.75 -45.67
CA ALA A 192 3.28 -19.94 -46.68
C ALA A 192 4.80 -19.88 -46.42
N ASN A 193 5.22 -19.72 -45.16
CA ASN A 193 6.61 -19.79 -44.74
C ASN A 193 7.09 -21.25 -44.64
N THR A 194 8.15 -21.60 -45.37
CA THR A 194 8.75 -22.94 -45.39
C THR A 194 10.17 -22.95 -44.81
N SER A 195 10.56 -21.92 -44.06
CA SER A 195 11.87 -21.86 -43.40
C SER A 195 11.97 -22.93 -42.31
N ALA A 196 13.20 -23.25 -41.90
CA ALA A 196 13.42 -24.15 -40.76
C ALA A 196 12.95 -23.56 -39.42
N THR A 197 12.67 -22.26 -39.37
CA THR A 197 12.16 -21.54 -38.19
C THR A 197 10.69 -21.17 -38.34
N ALA A 198 9.99 -21.66 -39.37
CA ALA A 198 8.68 -21.15 -39.75
C ALA A 198 7.66 -21.17 -38.61
N VAL A 199 7.63 -22.24 -37.81
CA VAL A 199 6.74 -22.31 -36.64
C VAL A 199 7.07 -21.21 -35.63
N ALA A 200 8.33 -21.06 -35.23
CA ALA A 200 8.75 -19.99 -34.32
C ALA A 200 8.49 -18.60 -34.92
N ASP A 201 8.68 -18.42 -36.23
CA ASP A 201 8.40 -17.17 -36.94
C ASP A 201 6.91 -16.77 -36.84
N TYR A 202 5.99 -17.74 -36.76
CA TYR A 202 4.55 -17.49 -36.56
C TYR A 202 4.17 -17.35 -35.08
N VAL A 203 4.62 -18.28 -34.24
CA VAL A 203 4.23 -18.40 -32.83
C VAL A 203 4.80 -17.26 -32.00
N GLU A 204 6.08 -16.93 -32.20
CA GLU A 204 6.79 -15.93 -31.40
C GLU A 204 6.67 -14.51 -31.99
N ALA A 205 5.85 -14.31 -33.02
CA ALA A 205 5.75 -13.07 -33.77
C ALA A 205 5.30 -11.86 -32.94
N ASN A 206 4.40 -12.11 -31.98
CA ASN A 206 3.78 -11.11 -31.12
C ASN A 206 4.25 -11.22 -29.66
N ARG A 207 5.46 -11.76 -29.43
CA ARG A 207 6.02 -11.88 -28.07
C ARG A 207 6.22 -10.49 -27.44
N ASP A 208 5.86 -10.38 -26.16
CA ASP A 208 6.12 -9.17 -25.37
C ASP A 208 7.61 -9.01 -25.01
N ALA A 209 8.27 -10.14 -24.76
CA ALA A 209 9.68 -10.23 -24.40
C ALA A 209 10.37 -11.39 -25.14
N SER A 210 11.67 -11.29 -25.34
CA SER A 210 12.49 -12.44 -25.75
C SER A 210 12.67 -13.45 -24.60
N TRP A 211 13.13 -14.66 -24.92
CA TRP A 211 13.38 -15.72 -23.94
C TRP A 211 14.35 -15.29 -22.83
N GLU A 212 15.41 -14.56 -23.19
CA GLU A 212 16.38 -14.03 -22.23
C GLU A 212 15.76 -12.95 -21.31
N GLU A 213 14.88 -12.11 -21.85
CA GLU A 213 14.25 -11.02 -21.10
C GLU A 213 13.19 -11.54 -20.13
N ALA A 214 12.35 -12.48 -20.55
CA ALA A 214 11.41 -13.16 -19.67
C ALA A 214 12.14 -13.93 -18.55
N SER A 215 13.27 -14.58 -18.87
CA SER A 215 14.10 -15.25 -17.86
C SER A 215 14.72 -14.26 -16.87
N SER A 216 15.19 -13.10 -17.33
CA SER A 216 15.71 -12.04 -16.44
C SER A 216 14.62 -11.53 -15.51
N CYS A 217 13.42 -11.27 -16.04
CA CYS A 217 12.28 -10.84 -15.24
C CYS A 217 11.94 -11.83 -14.12
N PHE A 218 11.89 -13.14 -14.43
CA PHE A 218 11.70 -14.18 -13.41
C PHE A 218 12.85 -14.24 -12.38
N ASP A 219 14.08 -13.88 -12.75
CA ASP A 219 15.19 -13.78 -11.81
C ASP A 219 15.07 -12.53 -10.92
N ASP A 220 14.67 -11.39 -11.50
CA ASP A 220 14.54 -10.12 -10.82
C ASP A 220 13.41 -10.13 -9.78
N ILE A 221 12.23 -10.66 -10.11
CA ILE A 221 11.12 -10.79 -9.15
C ILE A 221 11.43 -11.81 -8.04
N ALA A 222 12.26 -12.81 -8.33
CA ALA A 222 12.62 -13.85 -7.36
C ALA A 222 13.80 -13.47 -6.46
N ASP A 223 14.50 -12.37 -6.73
CA ASP A 223 15.53 -11.83 -5.86
C ASP A 223 14.90 -10.89 -4.82
N PRO A 224 14.86 -11.28 -3.52
CA PRO A 224 14.23 -10.46 -2.48
C PRO A 224 14.91 -9.09 -2.28
N THR A 225 16.09 -8.88 -2.84
CA THR A 225 16.81 -7.60 -2.76
C THR A 225 16.36 -6.56 -3.78
N THR A 226 15.66 -6.97 -4.84
CA THR A 226 15.12 -6.05 -5.85
C THR A 226 13.84 -5.35 -5.36
N GLY A 227 13.04 -6.05 -4.55
CA GLY A 227 11.75 -5.56 -4.05
C GLY A 227 10.64 -5.54 -5.10
N VAL A 228 10.86 -6.15 -6.27
CA VAL A 228 9.89 -6.20 -7.38
C VAL A 228 8.83 -7.28 -7.16
N GLY A 229 9.24 -8.49 -6.71
CA GLY A 229 8.33 -9.56 -6.34
C GLY A 229 8.02 -9.60 -4.84
N TYR A 230 6.79 -9.95 -4.51
CA TYR A 230 6.35 -10.19 -3.14
C TYR A 230 6.56 -11.65 -2.75
N HIS A 231 7.52 -11.92 -1.87
CA HIS A 231 7.83 -13.28 -1.43
C HIS A 231 6.80 -13.79 -0.42
N VAL A 232 6.19 -14.93 -0.73
CA VAL A 232 5.08 -15.51 0.03
C VAL A 232 5.54 -16.75 0.79
N GLY A 233 5.38 -16.73 2.10
CA GLY A 233 5.63 -17.88 2.96
C GLY A 233 4.46 -18.88 3.02
N VAL A 234 4.62 -19.89 3.87
CA VAL A 234 3.58 -20.90 4.15
C VAL A 234 2.97 -20.62 5.52
N ALA A 235 1.69 -20.27 5.54
CA ALA A 235 0.91 -20.04 6.75
C ALA A 235 0.53 -21.36 7.45
N GLU A 236 0.20 -22.39 6.67
CA GLU A 236 -0.12 -23.73 7.18
C GLU A 236 0.38 -24.82 6.23
N ASP A 237 1.06 -25.83 6.77
CA ASP A 237 1.45 -27.05 6.06
C ASP A 237 0.79 -28.27 6.71
N ALA A 238 -0.12 -28.90 5.97
CA ALA A 238 -0.82 -30.12 6.36
C ALA A 238 -0.39 -31.34 5.51
N GLY A 239 0.82 -31.32 4.94
CA GLY A 239 1.37 -32.36 4.07
C GLY A 239 0.83 -32.27 2.66
N ASP A 240 -0.33 -32.86 2.40
CA ASP A 240 -0.94 -32.86 1.05
C ASP A 240 -1.59 -31.52 0.69
N ARG A 241 -1.73 -30.61 1.66
CA ARG A 241 -2.32 -29.27 1.52
C ARG A 241 -1.42 -28.22 2.15
N VAL A 242 -1.17 -27.15 1.41
CA VAL A 242 -0.48 -25.96 1.90
C VAL A 242 -1.41 -24.74 1.80
N VAL A 243 -1.40 -23.90 2.83
CA VAL A 243 -2.02 -22.57 2.83
C VAL A 243 -0.89 -21.54 2.77
N LEU A 244 -0.88 -20.72 1.74
CA LEU A 244 0.07 -19.62 1.58
C LEU A 244 -0.26 -18.47 2.54
N GLU A 245 0.75 -17.71 2.94
CA GLU A 245 0.57 -16.43 3.62
C GLU A 245 -0.20 -15.42 2.74
N GLU A 246 -0.59 -14.29 3.32
CA GLU A 246 -1.32 -13.24 2.60
C GLU A 246 -0.54 -12.79 1.37
N LEU A 247 -1.21 -12.70 0.22
CA LEU A 247 -0.60 -12.27 -1.04
C LEU A 247 -0.57 -10.74 -1.14
N SER A 248 0.38 -10.20 -1.90
CA SER A 248 0.32 -8.80 -2.33
C SER A 248 -0.82 -8.59 -3.35
N PRO A 249 -1.53 -7.46 -3.26
CA PRO A 249 -2.56 -7.06 -4.24
C PRO A 249 -1.98 -6.47 -5.54
N ASP A 250 -0.73 -6.04 -5.52
CA ASP A 250 -0.14 -5.11 -6.50
C ASP A 250 1.25 -5.54 -7.02
N GLN A 251 1.78 -6.68 -6.57
CA GLN A 251 3.06 -7.23 -7.00
C GLN A 251 2.94 -8.72 -7.40
N PRO A 252 3.81 -9.23 -8.28
CA PRO A 252 3.94 -10.66 -8.54
C PRO A 252 4.26 -11.42 -7.24
N ASN A 253 3.46 -12.43 -6.91
CA ASN A 253 3.58 -13.22 -5.70
C ASN A 253 4.50 -14.42 -5.94
N ILE A 254 5.63 -14.50 -5.22
CA ILE A 254 6.69 -15.48 -5.47
C ILE A 254 6.71 -16.52 -4.36
N VAL A 255 6.53 -17.78 -4.74
CA VAL A 255 6.67 -18.95 -3.85
C VAL A 255 7.85 -19.79 -4.31
N ASP A 256 8.79 -20.09 -3.42
CA ASP A 256 9.82 -21.09 -3.70
C ASP A 256 9.18 -22.48 -3.69
N TYR A 257 9.33 -23.24 -4.78
CA TYR A 257 8.80 -24.60 -4.87
C TYR A 257 9.27 -25.49 -3.71
N ALA A 258 10.45 -25.23 -3.14
CA ALA A 258 10.97 -25.98 -2.00
C ALA A 258 10.04 -25.91 -0.76
N ASP A 259 9.30 -24.80 -0.59
CA ASP A 259 8.41 -24.58 0.55
C ASP A 259 7.08 -25.32 0.42
N ILE A 260 6.70 -25.68 -0.81
CA ILE A 260 5.45 -26.40 -1.12
C ILE A 260 5.69 -27.79 -1.70
N ALA A 261 6.93 -28.28 -1.67
CA ALA A 261 7.32 -29.51 -2.33
C ALA A 261 6.53 -30.72 -1.81
N GLY A 262 5.80 -31.38 -2.71
CA GLY A 262 4.95 -32.54 -2.39
C GLY A 262 3.50 -32.20 -2.04
N ALA A 263 3.14 -30.91 -1.93
CA ALA A 263 1.75 -30.50 -1.79
C ALA A 263 0.94 -30.87 -3.03
N SER A 264 -0.31 -31.28 -2.83
CA SER A 264 -1.27 -31.57 -3.91
C SER A 264 -2.38 -30.53 -4.01
N LEU A 265 -2.50 -29.65 -3.01
CA LEU A 265 -3.49 -28.58 -2.92
C LEU A 265 -2.83 -27.32 -2.35
N ILE A 266 -3.00 -26.20 -3.06
CA ILE A 266 -2.63 -24.85 -2.61
C ILE A 266 -3.92 -24.08 -2.26
N GLN A 267 -3.92 -23.40 -1.12
CA GLN A 267 -4.96 -22.48 -0.68
C GLN A 267 -4.34 -21.15 -0.26
N PHE A 268 -5.16 -20.10 -0.21
CA PHE A 268 -4.73 -18.74 0.14
C PHE A 268 -5.27 -18.36 1.52
N SER A 269 -4.46 -17.65 2.30
CA SER A 269 -4.96 -16.97 3.51
C SER A 269 -6.00 -15.90 3.13
N PRO A 270 -6.90 -15.48 4.05
CA PRO A 270 -7.82 -14.38 3.78
C PRO A 270 -7.06 -13.12 3.34
N GLY A 271 -7.44 -12.54 2.20
CA GLY A 271 -6.72 -11.43 1.58
C GLY A 271 -6.77 -11.51 0.05
N PRO A 272 -5.86 -10.82 -0.66
CA PRO A 272 -5.75 -10.89 -2.12
C PRO A 272 -5.50 -12.32 -2.61
N THR A 273 -6.10 -12.67 -3.76
CA THR A 273 -5.85 -13.92 -4.50
C THR A 273 -5.10 -13.64 -5.80
N PRO A 274 -4.53 -14.65 -6.49
CA PRO A 274 -3.82 -14.42 -7.75
C PRO A 274 -4.74 -13.81 -8.83
N GLY A 275 -4.24 -12.77 -9.50
CA GLY A 275 -4.94 -12.02 -10.55
C GLY A 275 -3.99 -11.46 -11.63
N VAL A 276 -4.50 -10.57 -12.48
CA VAL A 276 -3.76 -10.02 -13.65
C VAL A 276 -2.49 -9.29 -13.20
N SER A 277 -2.59 -8.38 -12.23
CA SER A 277 -1.47 -7.54 -11.75
C SER A 277 -0.62 -8.18 -10.66
N ASN A 278 -1.10 -9.27 -10.04
CA ASN A 278 -0.47 -9.93 -8.91
C ASN A 278 -0.42 -11.47 -9.07
N PRO A 279 0.10 -11.99 -10.21
CA PRO A 279 0.08 -13.43 -10.48
C PRO A 279 0.90 -14.21 -9.45
N LEU A 280 0.57 -15.50 -9.27
CA LEU A 280 1.35 -16.42 -8.45
C LEU A 280 2.42 -17.11 -9.29
N VAL A 281 3.68 -16.87 -8.96
CA VAL A 281 4.86 -17.48 -9.57
C VAL A 281 5.45 -18.52 -8.63
N ILE A 282 5.35 -19.79 -9.00
CA ILE A 282 5.96 -20.90 -8.28
C ILE A 282 7.33 -21.17 -8.91
N ARG A 283 8.39 -20.70 -8.24
CA ARG A 283 9.76 -20.73 -8.75
C ARG A 283 10.39 -22.10 -8.47
N VAL A 284 10.73 -22.84 -9.53
CA VAL A 284 11.36 -24.16 -9.39
C VAL A 284 12.90 -24.03 -9.45
N PRO A 285 13.63 -24.45 -8.40
CA PRO A 285 15.07 -24.23 -8.33
C PRO A 285 15.84 -25.08 -9.34
N ALA A 286 16.95 -24.52 -9.84
CA ALA A 286 17.85 -25.18 -10.79
C ALA A 286 18.27 -26.59 -10.32
N GLY A 287 18.27 -27.55 -11.25
CA GLY A 287 18.63 -28.96 -10.98
C GLY A 287 17.46 -29.84 -10.51
N THR A 288 16.25 -29.30 -10.37
CA THR A 288 15.03 -30.09 -10.16
C THR A 288 14.73 -30.95 -11.39
N THR A 289 14.37 -32.21 -11.18
CA THR A 289 14.04 -33.18 -12.26
C THR A 289 12.63 -33.74 -12.14
N GLU A 290 11.98 -33.55 -11.00
CA GLU A 290 10.60 -33.95 -10.73
C GLU A 290 9.90 -32.84 -9.95
N VAL A 291 8.75 -32.40 -10.45
CA VAL A 291 7.88 -31.37 -9.87
C VAL A 291 6.52 -32.00 -9.60
N ILE A 292 6.02 -31.85 -8.38
CA ILE A 292 4.66 -32.24 -8.02
C ILE A 292 3.77 -31.01 -8.19
N GLY A 293 2.96 -31.00 -9.25
CA GLY A 293 2.01 -29.93 -9.53
C GLY A 293 0.77 -30.09 -8.64
N ALA A 294 0.36 -28.99 -8.01
CA ALA A 294 -0.82 -28.92 -7.15
C ALA A 294 -2.01 -28.30 -7.89
N ARG A 295 -3.22 -28.55 -7.41
CA ARG A 295 -4.41 -27.75 -7.76
C ARG A 295 -4.57 -26.57 -6.80
N ALA A 296 -5.31 -25.55 -7.20
CA ALA A 296 -5.72 -24.42 -6.36
C ALA A 296 -7.24 -24.43 -6.15
N ASP A 297 -7.71 -24.02 -4.97
CA ASP A 297 -9.14 -23.86 -4.71
C ASP A 297 -9.53 -22.35 -4.75
N PRO A 298 -10.71 -21.99 -5.29
CA PRO A 298 -11.63 -22.87 -6.01
C PRO A 298 -11.06 -23.31 -7.37
N GLN A 299 -11.39 -24.54 -7.77
CA GLN A 299 -10.81 -25.19 -8.95
C GLN A 299 -10.99 -24.36 -10.22
N GLY A 300 -9.92 -24.17 -11.00
CA GLY A 300 -9.95 -23.50 -12.30
C GLY A 300 -9.92 -21.97 -12.24
N VAL A 301 -10.40 -21.37 -11.15
CA VAL A 301 -10.54 -19.91 -10.97
C VAL A 301 -9.22 -19.17 -11.12
N HIS A 302 -8.17 -19.71 -10.48
CA HIS A 302 -6.87 -19.05 -10.43
C HIS A 302 -5.88 -19.56 -11.49
N SER A 303 -6.26 -20.58 -12.28
CA SER A 303 -5.39 -21.20 -13.29
C SER A 303 -4.80 -20.22 -14.31
N PRO A 304 -5.53 -19.18 -14.80
CA PRO A 304 -4.96 -18.15 -15.68
C PRO A 304 -3.86 -17.29 -15.05
N TYR A 305 -3.75 -17.27 -13.71
CA TYR A 305 -2.86 -16.37 -12.97
C TYR A 305 -1.78 -17.11 -12.18
N ILE A 306 -1.66 -18.44 -12.35
CA ILE A 306 -0.63 -19.27 -11.73
C ILE A 306 0.37 -19.70 -12.80
N VAL A 307 1.66 -19.53 -12.52
CA VAL A 307 2.74 -20.06 -13.35
C VAL A 307 3.69 -20.94 -12.54
N TRP A 308 3.95 -22.13 -13.07
CA TRP A 308 5.04 -23.01 -12.67
C TRP A 308 6.27 -22.62 -13.50
N ASP A 309 7.16 -21.87 -12.89
CA ASP A 309 8.32 -21.30 -13.55
C ASP A 309 9.51 -22.25 -13.44
N LEU A 310 9.78 -22.93 -14.55
CA LEU A 310 10.85 -23.92 -14.75
C LEU A 310 11.96 -23.34 -15.66
N SER A 311 12.04 -22.02 -15.85
CA SER A 311 12.99 -21.38 -16.78
C SER A 311 14.46 -21.65 -16.46
N GLN A 312 14.78 -21.96 -15.20
CA GLN A 312 16.12 -22.35 -14.73
C GLN A 312 16.48 -23.82 -14.97
N LEU A 313 15.52 -24.64 -15.43
CA LEU A 313 15.74 -26.07 -15.65
C LEU A 313 16.26 -26.33 -17.07
N THR A 314 17.07 -27.38 -17.19
CA THR A 314 17.58 -27.91 -18.47
C THR A 314 17.56 -29.43 -18.44
N GLY A 315 17.47 -30.06 -19.61
CA GLY A 315 17.37 -31.53 -19.73
C GLY A 315 15.96 -32.04 -19.43
N ASP A 316 15.84 -33.32 -19.07
CA ASP A 316 14.55 -33.99 -18.86
C ASP A 316 13.96 -33.64 -17.49
N VAL A 317 12.71 -33.14 -17.48
CA VAL A 317 11.96 -32.79 -16.26
C VAL A 317 10.57 -33.42 -16.33
N THR A 318 10.12 -34.03 -15.25
CA THR A 318 8.73 -34.51 -15.12
C THR A 318 7.93 -33.59 -14.21
N VAL A 319 6.76 -33.14 -14.66
CA VAL A 319 5.76 -32.41 -13.87
C VAL A 319 4.55 -33.33 -13.73
N ALA A 320 4.31 -33.85 -12.53
CA ALA A 320 3.25 -34.82 -12.25
C ALA A 320 2.23 -34.24 -11.27
N ALA A 321 0.95 -34.49 -11.53
CA ALA A 321 -0.11 -34.05 -10.62
C ALA A 321 -0.03 -34.76 -9.27
N GLY A 322 -0.01 -34.00 -8.17
CA GLY A 322 -0.09 -34.56 -6.81
C GLY A 322 -1.42 -35.28 -6.58
N GLN A 323 -2.52 -34.72 -7.08
CA GLN A 323 -3.86 -35.31 -7.04
C GLN A 323 -4.58 -35.16 -8.39
N ALA A 324 -4.18 -35.95 -9.39
CA ALA A 324 -4.75 -36.03 -10.75
C ALA A 324 -4.75 -34.73 -11.57
N ARG A 325 -4.94 -33.56 -10.97
CA ARG A 325 -5.02 -32.23 -11.60
C ARG A 325 -3.80 -31.37 -11.25
N ILE A 326 -3.44 -30.49 -12.19
CA ILE A 326 -2.52 -29.37 -11.97
C ILE A 326 -3.24 -28.09 -12.41
N ASP A 327 -3.18 -27.04 -11.60
CA ASP A 327 -3.66 -25.71 -11.97
C ASP A 327 -2.47 -24.77 -12.23
N GLY A 328 -2.58 -23.97 -13.28
CA GLY A 328 -1.54 -23.02 -13.69
C GLY A 328 -0.70 -23.49 -14.87
N SER A 329 -0.07 -22.52 -15.52
CA SER A 329 0.69 -22.71 -16.76
C SER A 329 2.15 -23.12 -16.48
N ILE A 330 2.72 -23.99 -17.29
CA ILE A 330 4.08 -24.52 -17.14
C ILE A 330 5.04 -23.81 -18.13
N TYR A 331 6.01 -23.09 -17.58
CA TYR A 331 6.99 -22.32 -18.36
C TYR A 331 8.38 -22.97 -18.30
N ALA A 332 8.74 -23.79 -19.30
CA ALA A 332 9.97 -24.59 -19.31
C ALA A 332 10.79 -24.45 -20.61
N PRO A 333 11.12 -23.21 -21.07
CA PRO A 333 11.64 -22.95 -22.41
C PRO A 333 12.94 -23.66 -22.77
N ASN A 334 13.74 -24.05 -21.76
CA ASN A 334 15.06 -24.67 -21.92
C ASN A 334 15.10 -26.14 -21.50
N ALA A 335 13.96 -26.73 -21.13
CA ALA A 335 13.86 -28.10 -20.64
C ALA A 335 12.98 -28.97 -21.55
N SER A 336 13.27 -30.27 -21.56
CA SER A 336 12.41 -31.29 -22.14
C SER A 336 11.41 -31.73 -21.07
N VAL A 337 10.20 -31.18 -21.14
CA VAL A 337 9.18 -31.32 -20.08
C VAL A 337 8.23 -32.47 -20.39
N THR A 338 8.04 -33.36 -19.42
CA THR A 338 6.99 -34.37 -19.42
C THR A 338 5.91 -33.97 -18.44
N VAL A 339 4.72 -33.66 -18.92
CA VAL A 339 3.56 -33.30 -18.11
C VAL A 339 2.68 -34.53 -17.95
N ASN A 340 2.32 -34.90 -16.72
CA ASN A 340 1.41 -36.00 -16.42
C ASN A 340 0.27 -35.52 -15.51
N ALA A 341 -0.84 -35.13 -16.12
CA ALA A 341 -2.02 -34.59 -15.46
C ALA A 341 -3.32 -35.00 -16.18
N ALA A 342 -4.43 -34.94 -15.46
CA ALA A 342 -5.76 -35.36 -15.88
C ALA A 342 -6.84 -34.58 -15.07
N PRO A 343 -7.06 -33.29 -15.36
CA PRO A 343 -6.44 -32.49 -16.43
C PRO A 343 -5.25 -31.62 -15.95
N LEU A 344 -4.51 -31.04 -16.90
CA LEU A 344 -3.78 -29.78 -16.66
C LEU A 344 -4.71 -28.62 -17.03
N ASP A 345 -4.93 -27.67 -16.11
CA ASP A 345 -5.60 -26.40 -16.39
C ASP A 345 -4.56 -25.29 -16.59
N GLY A 346 -4.09 -25.10 -17.83
CA GLY A 346 -3.04 -24.11 -18.12
C GLY A 346 -2.37 -24.28 -19.49
N GLN A 347 -1.41 -23.42 -19.79
CA GLN A 347 -0.54 -23.53 -20.96
C GLN A 347 0.73 -24.33 -20.67
N VAL A 348 1.37 -24.84 -21.73
CA VAL A 348 2.68 -25.52 -21.63
C VAL A 348 3.64 -24.96 -22.66
N ILE A 349 4.78 -24.46 -22.21
CA ILE A 349 5.92 -24.10 -23.05
C ILE A 349 7.10 -25.00 -22.67
N GLY A 350 7.71 -25.64 -23.67
CA GLY A 350 8.89 -26.50 -23.47
C GLY A 350 9.88 -26.47 -24.63
N GLN A 351 11.13 -26.84 -24.38
CA GLN A 351 12.07 -27.15 -25.48
C GLN A 351 11.54 -28.36 -26.25
N ASN A 352 11.35 -29.48 -25.55
CA ASN A 352 10.58 -30.63 -26.01
C ASN A 352 9.40 -30.82 -25.05
N VAL A 353 8.25 -31.25 -25.55
CA VAL A 353 7.05 -31.43 -24.73
C VAL A 353 6.51 -32.85 -24.87
N ILE A 354 6.37 -33.55 -23.75
CA ILE A 354 5.67 -34.83 -23.67
C ILE A 354 4.41 -34.61 -22.83
N ILE A 355 3.23 -34.78 -23.42
CA ILE A 355 1.97 -34.71 -22.67
C ILE A 355 1.46 -36.13 -22.43
N GLN A 356 1.34 -36.47 -21.15
CA GLN A 356 0.82 -37.72 -20.62
C GLN A 356 -0.39 -37.44 -19.72
N GLY A 357 -1.14 -38.50 -19.42
CA GLY A 357 -2.34 -38.39 -18.58
C GLY A 357 -3.62 -38.28 -19.41
N GLY A 358 -4.57 -37.48 -18.91
CA GLY A 358 -5.93 -37.37 -19.45
C GLY A 358 -6.03 -36.30 -20.53
N GLU A 359 -6.12 -35.04 -20.09
CA GLU A 359 -6.53 -33.90 -20.92
C GLU A 359 -5.74 -32.64 -20.52
N VAL A 360 -5.65 -31.66 -21.44
CA VAL A 360 -5.14 -30.31 -21.18
C VAL A 360 -6.24 -29.32 -21.51
N HIS A 361 -6.65 -28.50 -20.55
CA HIS A 361 -7.63 -27.45 -20.71
C HIS A 361 -6.96 -26.10 -21.03
N SER A 362 -7.59 -25.30 -21.88
CA SER A 362 -6.98 -24.08 -22.44
C SER A 362 -7.18 -22.85 -21.55
N PHE A 363 -6.61 -22.87 -20.34
CA PHE A 363 -6.50 -21.68 -19.50
C PHE A 363 -5.24 -20.90 -19.91
N LEU A 364 -5.39 -19.93 -20.82
CA LEU A 364 -4.27 -19.08 -21.25
C LEU A 364 -3.79 -18.21 -20.07
N PHE A 365 -2.47 -18.14 -19.88
CA PHE A 365 -1.91 -17.29 -18.83
C PHE A 365 -2.23 -15.83 -19.13
N SER A 366 -2.93 -15.20 -18.19
CA SER A 366 -3.50 -13.85 -18.30
C SER A 366 -2.85 -12.88 -17.30
N GLY A 367 -1.82 -13.32 -16.57
CA GLY A 367 -1.04 -12.47 -15.67
C GLY A 367 -0.04 -11.60 -16.43
N GLU A 368 0.23 -10.44 -15.86
CA GLU A 368 1.31 -9.53 -16.24
C GLU A 368 2.35 -9.54 -15.13
N ILE A 369 3.60 -9.90 -15.47
CA ILE A 369 4.71 -9.87 -14.52
C ILE A 369 5.40 -8.52 -14.68
N SER A 370 5.24 -7.63 -13.70
CA SER A 370 6.02 -6.40 -13.67
C SER A 370 7.48 -6.72 -13.36
N CYS A 371 8.36 -6.40 -14.30
CA CYS A 371 9.80 -6.73 -14.25
C CYS A 371 10.65 -5.55 -13.76
N ASP A 372 10.07 -4.34 -13.75
CA ASP A 372 10.65 -3.12 -13.23
C ASP A 372 9.87 -2.70 -11.98
N ASP A 373 10.54 -2.13 -10.97
CA ASP A 373 9.87 -1.57 -9.81
C ASP A 373 9.14 -0.28 -10.22
N ALA A 374 7.88 -0.38 -10.69
CA ALA A 374 7.08 0.77 -11.11
C ALA A 374 6.69 1.71 -9.95
N SER A 375 7.26 1.50 -8.76
CA SER A 375 7.03 2.29 -7.57
C SER A 375 8.36 2.58 -6.85
N GLY A 376 8.37 3.59 -6.00
CA GLY A 376 9.49 3.86 -5.11
C GLY A 376 9.01 4.45 -3.80
N THR A 377 9.94 4.67 -2.88
CA THR A 377 9.65 5.27 -1.59
C THR A 377 10.75 6.26 -1.23
N PHE A 378 10.63 6.91 -0.08
CA PHE A 378 11.65 7.81 0.43
C PHE A 378 11.86 7.66 1.93
N VAL A 379 13.07 8.04 2.36
CA VAL A 379 13.43 8.22 3.77
C VAL A 379 13.85 9.66 4.00
N VAL A 380 13.37 10.27 5.08
CA VAL A 380 13.74 11.63 5.50
C VAL A 380 14.69 11.53 6.69
N ARG A 381 15.79 12.28 6.66
CA ARG A 381 16.66 12.42 7.84
C ARG A 381 16.96 13.87 8.16
N LYS A 382 17.19 14.15 9.44
CA LYS A 382 17.60 15.47 9.91
C LYS A 382 19.09 15.72 9.70
N ALA A 383 19.43 16.98 9.44
CA ALA A 383 20.77 17.53 9.62
C ALA A 383 20.69 18.85 10.41
N LEU A 384 21.67 19.09 11.28
CA LEU A 384 21.81 20.32 12.06
C LEU A 384 23.10 21.06 11.67
N SER A 385 23.00 22.38 11.60
CA SER A 385 24.07 23.28 11.16
C SER A 385 24.07 24.59 11.99
N GLY A 386 25.10 25.43 11.85
CA GLY A 386 25.20 26.72 12.55
C GLY A 386 25.76 26.65 13.98
N GLY A 387 26.11 25.45 14.45
CA GLY A 387 26.79 25.21 15.73
C GLY A 387 25.97 24.41 16.73
N ILE A 388 24.65 24.32 16.54
CA ILE A 388 23.78 23.49 17.37
C ILE A 388 24.01 22.01 17.09
N GLN A 389 23.97 21.18 18.13
CA GLN A 389 24.11 19.74 18.07
C GLN A 389 22.87 19.07 18.67
N PRO A 390 22.62 17.77 18.38
CA PRO A 390 21.46 17.07 18.96
C PRO A 390 21.42 17.09 20.50
N GLY A 391 22.59 17.15 21.16
CA GLY A 391 22.67 17.24 22.62
C GLY A 391 22.35 18.63 23.20
N ASP A 392 22.19 19.65 22.36
CA ASP A 392 21.73 20.98 22.77
C ASP A 392 20.19 21.09 22.71
N LEU A 393 19.50 20.03 22.31
CA LEU A 393 18.04 19.94 22.21
C LEU A 393 17.48 19.08 23.35
N PRO A 394 16.18 19.19 23.67
CA PRO A 394 15.51 18.25 24.56
C PRO A 394 15.73 16.78 24.15
N GLU A 395 15.84 15.88 25.12
CA GLU A 395 16.01 14.45 24.84
C GLU A 395 14.81 13.92 24.05
N GLY A 396 15.07 13.31 22.89
CA GLY A 396 14.04 12.79 22.00
C GLY A 396 13.41 13.82 21.06
N ALA A 397 13.97 15.03 20.95
CA ALA A 397 13.46 16.07 20.06
C ALA A 397 13.32 15.61 18.59
N THR A 398 12.18 15.93 17.99
CA THR A 398 11.83 15.64 16.59
C THR A 398 11.44 16.91 15.83
N PHE A 399 11.53 16.84 14.51
CA PHE A 399 11.10 17.89 13.58
C PHE A 399 9.98 17.33 12.70
N THR A 400 8.83 17.99 12.69
CA THR A 400 7.69 17.56 11.89
C THR A 400 7.85 18.01 10.45
N VAL A 401 7.86 17.07 9.52
CA VAL A 401 7.97 17.32 8.08
C VAL A 401 6.71 16.84 7.39
N ASN A 402 5.92 17.78 6.87
CA ASN A 402 4.78 17.49 6.02
C ASN A 402 5.26 17.12 4.61
N TYR A 403 4.58 16.18 3.97
CA TYR A 403 4.75 15.88 2.56
C TYR A 403 3.41 15.85 1.83
N ARG A 404 3.47 16.24 0.56
CA ARG A 404 2.37 16.13 -0.40
C ARG A 404 2.90 15.47 -1.66
N ALA A 405 2.38 14.28 -1.96
CA ALA A 405 2.70 13.47 -3.11
C ALA A 405 1.57 13.59 -4.16
N VAL A 406 1.94 13.82 -5.41
CA VAL A 406 1.02 13.80 -6.56
C VAL A 406 1.51 12.73 -7.53
N ASP A 407 0.71 11.68 -7.72
CA ASP A 407 1.05 10.62 -8.66
C ASP A 407 0.85 11.06 -10.13
N PRO A 408 1.32 10.28 -11.12
CA PRO A 408 1.16 10.62 -12.55
C PRO A 408 -0.31 10.74 -13.01
N ASP A 409 -1.24 10.09 -12.31
CA ASP A 409 -2.68 10.13 -12.60
C ASP A 409 -3.38 11.34 -11.95
N GLY A 410 -2.66 12.09 -11.12
CA GLY A 410 -3.12 13.29 -10.43
C GLY A 410 -3.76 13.05 -9.07
N ASN A 411 -3.71 11.82 -8.54
CA ASN A 411 -4.15 11.54 -7.18
C ASN A 411 -3.18 12.17 -6.18
N VAL A 412 -3.73 12.63 -5.05
CA VAL A 412 -2.98 13.36 -4.04
C VAL A 412 -2.95 12.54 -2.75
N THR A 413 -1.74 12.28 -2.29
CA THR A 413 -1.47 11.68 -0.99
C THR A 413 -0.72 12.68 -0.12
N VAL A 414 -1.05 12.73 1.17
CA VAL A 414 -0.43 13.64 2.13
C VAL A 414 -0.08 12.91 3.41
N GLY A 415 0.92 13.42 4.13
CA GLY A 415 1.29 12.90 5.45
C GLY A 415 2.30 13.78 6.17
N SER A 416 2.67 13.35 7.37
CA SER A 416 3.68 13.99 8.21
C SER A 416 4.64 12.95 8.78
N LEU A 417 5.90 13.34 8.91
CA LEU A 417 6.95 12.52 9.52
C LEU A 417 7.56 13.29 10.70
N GLU A 418 7.66 12.63 11.86
CA GLU A 418 8.45 13.12 12.99
C GLU A 418 9.90 12.66 12.83
N VAL A 419 10.77 13.56 12.39
CA VAL A 419 12.17 13.26 12.03
C VAL A 419 13.09 13.53 13.22
N PRO A 420 13.77 12.52 13.80
CA PRO A 420 14.64 12.70 14.96
C PRO A 420 15.82 13.64 14.70
N ALA A 421 16.15 14.47 15.69
CA ALA A 421 17.26 15.41 15.61
C ALA A 421 18.65 14.75 15.44
N ASP A 422 18.78 13.47 15.82
CA ASP A 422 20.04 12.71 15.75
C ASP A 422 20.43 12.26 14.33
N GLY A 423 19.55 12.50 13.35
CA GLY A 423 19.78 12.17 11.95
C GLY A 423 19.40 10.74 11.56
N THR A 424 18.74 9.99 12.45
CA THR A 424 18.15 8.68 12.13
C THR A 424 17.12 8.85 10.99
N PRO A 425 17.25 8.12 9.86
CA PRO A 425 16.29 8.21 8.77
C PRO A 425 14.93 7.61 9.15
N VAL A 426 13.86 8.31 8.78
CA VAL A 426 12.47 7.88 8.95
C VAL A 426 11.88 7.55 7.57
N PRO A 427 11.40 6.32 7.33
CA PRO A 427 10.75 5.96 6.08
C PRO A 427 9.35 6.57 5.98
N ALA A 428 8.90 6.83 4.74
CA ALA A 428 7.53 7.26 4.46
C ALA A 428 6.47 6.24 4.92
N GLY A 429 6.84 4.95 5.02
CA GLY A 429 5.95 3.86 5.42
C GLY A 429 5.05 3.34 4.31
N GLU A 430 5.18 3.88 3.10
CA GLU A 430 4.40 3.52 1.91
C GLU A 430 5.27 3.63 0.64
N ARG A 431 4.76 3.08 -0.47
CA ARG A 431 5.36 3.21 -1.80
C ARG A 431 4.46 4.07 -2.69
N PHE A 432 5.08 4.77 -3.63
CA PHE A 432 4.43 5.68 -4.56
C PHE A 432 4.75 5.25 -5.99
N PRO A 433 3.82 5.39 -6.95
CA PRO A 433 4.11 5.16 -8.37
C PRO A 433 5.34 5.95 -8.82
N ALA A 434 6.16 5.35 -9.68
CA ALA A 434 7.30 6.03 -10.28
C ALA A 434 6.81 7.27 -11.05
N GLY A 435 7.56 8.37 -10.94
CA GLY A 435 7.14 9.68 -11.45
C GLY A 435 6.30 10.51 -10.49
N THR A 436 5.89 9.97 -9.33
CA THR A 436 5.23 10.75 -8.28
C THR A 436 6.10 11.94 -7.85
N GLU A 437 5.54 13.15 -7.85
CA GLU A 437 6.20 14.36 -7.39
C GLU A 437 5.83 14.63 -5.93
N ILE A 438 6.83 14.68 -5.04
CA ILE A 438 6.65 14.89 -3.61
C ILE A 438 7.27 16.22 -3.20
N THR A 439 6.43 17.10 -2.66
CA THR A 439 6.85 18.37 -2.05
C THR A 439 6.86 18.24 -0.53
N PHE A 440 7.92 18.77 0.10
CA PHE A 440 8.11 18.74 1.55
C PHE A 440 8.03 20.14 2.16
N GLU A 441 7.53 20.21 3.39
CA GLU A 441 7.49 21.42 4.22
C GLU A 441 7.80 21.06 5.67
N GLU A 442 8.79 21.68 6.30
CA GLU A 442 9.04 21.50 7.73
C GLU A 442 8.20 22.51 8.53
N ILE A 443 7.49 22.02 9.56
CA ILE A 443 6.78 22.87 10.51
C ILE A 443 7.81 23.56 11.41
N THR A 444 7.57 24.83 11.74
CA THR A 444 8.47 25.62 12.58
C THR A 444 8.87 24.86 13.85
N PRO A 445 10.19 24.70 14.12
CA PRO A 445 10.68 23.96 15.27
C PRO A 445 10.46 24.71 16.58
N GLU A 446 10.57 23.97 17.69
CA GLU A 446 10.56 24.55 19.04
C GLU A 446 11.65 25.62 19.19
N THR A 447 11.35 26.67 19.94
CA THR A 447 12.36 27.66 20.30
C THR A 447 13.34 27.04 21.28
N ILE A 448 14.62 27.07 20.93
CA ILE A 448 15.69 26.57 21.80
C ILE A 448 16.36 27.77 22.48
N PRO A 449 16.38 27.82 23.82
CA PRO A 449 17.02 28.91 24.55
C PRO A 449 18.46 29.18 24.08
N GLY A 450 18.81 30.45 23.93
CA GLY A 450 20.14 30.86 23.46
C GLY A 450 20.44 30.63 21.96
N TRP A 451 19.50 30.11 21.18
CA TRP A 451 19.66 29.84 19.74
C TRP A 451 18.61 30.56 18.89
N ALA A 452 19.02 30.96 17.69
CA ALA A 452 18.13 31.50 16.66
C ALA A 452 18.16 30.60 15.44
N TRP A 453 17.00 30.04 15.08
CA TRP A 453 16.82 29.26 13.85
C TRP A 453 16.88 30.17 12.61
N GLY A 454 17.55 29.70 11.57
CA GLY A 454 17.47 30.24 10.22
C GLY A 454 16.51 29.44 9.35
N ASP A 455 16.47 29.76 8.06
CA ASP A 455 15.63 29.06 7.09
C ASP A 455 16.01 27.57 6.99
N VAL A 456 14.99 26.72 6.84
CA VAL A 456 15.15 25.28 6.57
C VAL A 456 15.56 25.04 5.12
N GLU A 457 16.49 24.11 4.91
CA GLU A 457 16.88 23.63 3.58
C GLU A 457 16.50 22.15 3.43
N ILE A 458 15.70 21.80 2.42
CA ILE A 458 15.25 20.43 2.13
C ILE A 458 15.77 20.01 0.76
N ASP A 459 16.55 18.93 0.70
CA ASP A 459 17.15 18.43 -0.54
C ASP A 459 16.99 16.90 -0.69
N PRO A 460 16.42 16.40 -1.79
CA PRO A 460 15.71 17.16 -2.85
C PRO A 460 14.32 17.65 -2.40
N ASN A 461 13.87 18.79 -2.96
CA ASN A 461 12.49 19.27 -2.84
C ASN A 461 12.12 20.13 -4.09
N PRO A 462 11.24 19.65 -5.00
CA PRO A 462 10.51 18.40 -4.93
C PRO A 462 11.40 17.16 -5.17
N LEU A 463 10.97 16.03 -4.62
CA LEU A 463 11.47 14.70 -4.97
C LEU A 463 10.61 14.12 -6.10
N ILE A 464 11.24 13.64 -7.18
CA ILE A 464 10.57 12.78 -8.15
C ILE A 464 10.90 11.33 -7.78
N VAL A 465 9.87 10.54 -7.48
CA VAL A 465 10.02 9.14 -7.09
C VAL A 465 10.49 8.32 -8.30
N GLY A 466 11.63 7.64 -8.16
CA GLY A 466 12.09 6.62 -9.09
C GLY A 466 11.81 5.22 -8.53
N THR A 467 12.63 4.25 -8.91
CA THR A 467 12.58 2.90 -8.32
C THR A 467 13.37 2.86 -7.01
N GLY A 468 12.99 2.00 -6.05
CA GLY A 468 13.68 1.85 -4.77
C GLY A 468 13.45 2.99 -3.76
N THR A 469 14.43 3.27 -2.89
CA THR A 469 14.31 4.26 -1.79
C THR A 469 15.16 5.50 -2.02
N ALA A 470 14.53 6.67 -2.17
CA ALA A 470 15.20 7.96 -2.24
C ALA A 470 15.51 8.51 -0.84
N GLN A 471 16.58 9.28 -0.69
CA GLN A 471 16.93 9.95 0.57
C GLN A 471 16.66 11.45 0.46
N VAL A 472 15.94 11.99 1.44
CA VAL A 472 15.69 13.41 1.62
C VAL A 472 16.37 13.89 2.90
N VAL A 473 17.07 15.02 2.83
CA VAL A 473 17.78 15.60 3.97
C VAL A 473 17.14 16.94 4.31
N VAL A 474 16.70 17.09 5.55
CA VAL A 474 16.09 18.32 6.08
C VAL A 474 17.09 18.99 7.01
N THR A 475 17.68 20.08 6.58
CA THR A 475 18.78 20.78 7.27
C THR A 475 18.26 22.02 7.99
N ASN A 476 18.36 22.05 9.32
CA ASN A 476 18.13 23.26 10.10
C ASN A 476 19.44 23.88 10.54
N THR A 477 19.52 25.20 10.38
CA THR A 477 20.65 25.99 10.83
C THR A 477 20.22 26.80 12.05
N ALA A 478 20.88 26.64 13.18
CA ALA A 478 20.70 27.54 14.33
C ALA A 478 22.00 28.24 14.65
N THR A 479 21.94 29.54 14.93
CA THR A 479 23.10 30.33 15.35
C THR A 479 22.96 30.75 16.81
N ARG A 480 24.07 30.69 17.54
CA ARG A 480 24.06 31.04 18.96
C ARG A 480 23.86 32.54 19.14
N VAL A 481 22.87 32.90 19.94
CA VAL A 481 22.53 34.28 20.26
C VAL A 481 23.43 34.77 21.38
N THR A 482 24.09 35.91 21.17
CA THR A 482 25.06 36.48 22.13
C THR A 482 24.86 37.97 22.34
N GLY A 483 25.22 38.47 23.52
CA GLY A 483 25.26 39.89 23.89
C GLY A 483 26.50 40.21 24.74
N THR A 484 26.61 41.41 25.29
CA THR A 484 27.71 41.78 26.20
C THR A 484 27.25 42.79 27.25
N PHE A 485 28.17 43.31 28.05
CA PHE A 485 27.87 44.37 29.02
C PHE A 485 28.97 45.44 29.02
N SER A 486 28.66 46.60 29.59
CA SER A 486 29.62 47.67 29.83
C SER A 486 29.43 48.25 31.23
N VAL A 487 30.51 48.79 31.81
CA VAL A 487 30.46 49.48 33.11
C VAL A 487 30.98 50.90 32.95
N SER A 488 30.19 51.90 33.35
CA SER A 488 30.60 53.29 33.54
C SER A 488 30.71 53.61 35.03
N LYS A 489 31.44 54.67 35.38
CA LYS A 489 31.68 55.07 36.78
C LYS A 489 31.33 56.53 37.01
N SER A 490 30.54 56.80 38.04
CA SER A 490 30.26 58.15 38.56
C SER A 490 30.67 58.27 40.04
N ILE A 491 30.98 59.49 40.46
CA ILE A 491 31.23 59.89 41.84
C ILE A 491 30.20 60.95 42.18
N ASP A 492 29.47 60.76 43.27
CA ASP A 492 28.42 61.67 43.68
C ASP A 492 28.63 62.18 45.11
N ASP A 493 28.25 63.44 45.34
CA ASP A 493 28.25 64.10 46.65
C ASP A 493 26.85 64.72 46.85
N PRO A 494 25.97 64.08 47.62
CA PRO A 494 24.60 64.58 47.77
C PRO A 494 24.53 65.89 48.56
N SER A 495 25.60 66.27 49.26
CA SER A 495 25.70 67.53 50.01
C SER A 495 26.14 68.72 49.14
N GLY A 496 26.56 68.50 47.89
CA GLY A 496 27.24 69.51 47.08
C GLY A 496 27.54 69.15 45.63
N GLU A 497 28.57 69.79 45.06
CA GLU A 497 29.10 69.37 43.75
C GLU A 497 30.18 68.30 43.98
N PRO A 498 30.10 67.15 43.28
CA PRO A 498 31.04 66.07 43.49
C PRO A 498 32.48 66.47 43.12
N PRO A 499 33.48 66.05 43.93
CA PRO A 499 34.88 66.30 43.62
C PRO A 499 35.33 65.49 42.39
N VAL A 500 36.14 66.10 41.53
CA VAL A 500 36.73 65.41 40.37
C VAL A 500 37.88 64.50 40.84
N LEU A 501 37.77 63.20 40.53
CA LEU A 501 38.80 62.20 40.81
C LEU A 501 39.41 61.69 39.49
N ASP A 502 40.73 61.72 39.39
CA ASP A 502 41.46 61.15 38.26
C ASP A 502 41.82 59.67 38.52
N GLY A 503 41.82 58.85 37.48
CA GLY A 503 42.21 57.43 37.56
C GLY A 503 41.09 56.47 37.20
N SER A 504 41.16 55.26 37.74
CA SER A 504 40.20 54.18 37.47
C SER A 504 40.07 53.26 38.67
N VAL A 505 38.92 52.63 38.81
CA VAL A 505 38.68 51.57 39.80
C VAL A 505 38.66 50.18 39.14
N PRO A 506 39.33 49.17 39.72
CA PRO A 506 39.18 47.80 39.27
C PRO A 506 37.78 47.25 39.58
N VAL A 507 37.09 46.79 38.53
CA VAL A 507 35.83 46.04 38.63
C VAL A 507 36.08 44.62 38.13
N THR A 508 35.96 43.66 39.04
CA THR A 508 36.01 42.24 38.67
C THR A 508 34.65 41.76 38.21
N TRP A 509 34.63 40.82 37.26
CA TRP A 509 33.40 40.22 36.77
C TRP A 509 33.52 38.70 36.73
N ILE A 510 32.39 38.03 36.96
CA ILE A 510 32.22 36.59 36.80
C ILE A 510 31.00 36.37 35.90
N ALA A 511 31.18 35.60 34.83
CA ALA A 511 30.11 35.21 33.91
C ALA A 511 29.73 33.75 34.18
N ARG A 512 28.44 33.50 34.42
CA ARG A 512 27.87 32.17 34.64
C ARG A 512 26.73 31.89 33.66
N TYR A 513 26.74 30.71 33.05
CA TYR A 513 25.73 30.25 32.11
C TYR A 513 25.36 28.80 32.46
N GLY A 514 24.07 28.49 32.60
CA GLY A 514 23.62 27.18 33.12
C GLY A 514 24.20 26.84 34.51
N GLY A 515 24.47 27.86 35.35
CA GLY A 515 25.12 27.71 36.66
C GLY A 515 26.65 27.52 36.62
N GLU A 516 27.24 27.14 35.48
CA GLU A 516 28.67 27.00 35.29
C GLU A 516 29.34 28.35 35.07
N GLN A 517 30.55 28.55 35.61
CA GLN A 517 31.34 29.75 35.34
C GLN A 517 32.02 29.64 33.96
N ILE A 518 31.54 30.40 32.99
CA ILE A 518 32.06 30.44 31.62
C ILE A 518 33.15 31.49 31.41
N GLY A 519 33.32 32.43 32.35
CA GLY A 519 34.34 33.46 32.26
C GLY A 519 34.53 34.25 33.54
N THR A 520 35.69 34.90 33.66
CA THR A 520 35.96 35.91 34.69
C THR A 520 37.05 36.86 34.19
N GLY A 521 37.06 38.09 34.71
CA GLY A 521 38.08 39.07 34.37
C GLY A 521 38.03 40.31 35.25
N THR A 522 38.82 41.31 34.90
CA THR A 522 38.87 42.60 35.58
C THR A 522 38.89 43.71 34.54
N MET A 523 38.08 44.74 34.74
CA MET A 523 38.06 45.96 33.96
C MET A 523 38.53 47.12 34.84
N ASN A 524 39.37 48.00 34.31
CA ASN A 524 39.71 49.25 34.99
C ASN A 524 38.74 50.32 34.50
N VAL A 525 37.73 50.64 35.30
CA VAL A 525 36.66 51.59 34.93
C VAL A 525 37.10 53.01 35.31
N PRO A 526 37.26 53.94 34.36
CA PRO A 526 37.72 55.30 34.65
C PRO A 526 36.68 56.10 35.42
N PHE A 527 37.12 56.92 36.39
CA PHE A 527 36.24 57.86 37.13
C PHE A 527 35.64 58.97 36.25
N THR A 528 35.97 59.01 34.96
CA THR A 528 35.47 60.01 33.99
C THR A 528 34.11 59.66 33.39
N GLY A 529 33.47 58.57 33.83
CA GLY A 529 32.19 58.10 33.26
C GLY A 529 32.29 57.36 31.93
N THR A 530 33.50 57.14 31.40
CA THR A 530 33.67 56.42 30.12
C THR A 530 33.30 54.95 30.28
N PRO A 531 32.30 54.41 29.55
CA PRO A 531 31.93 53.00 29.65
C PRO A 531 33.07 52.08 29.18
N VAL A 532 33.28 50.98 29.91
CA VAL A 532 34.26 49.95 29.59
C VAL A 532 33.57 48.61 29.38
N VAL A 533 33.84 47.97 28.24
CA VAL A 533 33.38 46.61 27.92
C VAL A 533 34.44 45.57 28.31
N PRO A 534 34.05 44.34 28.68
CA PRO A 534 35.00 43.26 28.88
C PRO A 534 35.63 42.86 27.54
N VAL A 535 36.95 42.67 27.52
CA VAL A 535 37.71 42.28 26.33
C VAL A 535 38.52 41.01 26.54
N ASP A 536 38.71 40.25 25.47
CA ASP A 536 39.52 39.04 25.45
C ASP A 536 41.04 39.36 25.51
N GLY A 537 41.88 38.31 25.49
CA GLY A 537 43.34 38.46 25.49
C GLY A 537 43.93 39.21 24.29
N ASN A 538 43.14 39.47 23.25
CA ASN A 538 43.51 40.22 22.05
C ASN A 538 42.90 41.64 22.04
N GLY A 539 42.10 42.00 23.04
CA GLY A 539 41.43 43.30 23.13
C GLY A 539 40.10 43.39 22.35
N ALA A 540 39.53 42.27 21.89
CA ALA A 540 38.21 42.25 21.27
C ALA A 540 37.10 42.12 22.33
N PRO A 541 35.93 42.78 22.20
CA PRO A 541 34.82 42.63 23.13
C PRO A 541 34.42 41.16 23.30
N ILE A 542 34.20 40.74 24.55
CA ILE A 542 33.73 39.39 24.85
C ILE A 542 32.22 39.36 24.66
N ALA A 543 31.75 38.46 23.80
CA ALA A 543 30.34 38.13 23.65
C ALA A 543 29.99 36.95 24.56
N PHE A 544 28.90 37.09 25.30
CA PHE A 544 28.34 36.08 26.18
C PHE A 544 27.02 35.56 25.59
N PRO A 545 26.72 34.26 25.72
CA PRO A 545 25.40 33.73 25.38
C PRO A 545 24.28 34.51 26.08
N VAL A 546 23.17 34.76 25.40
CA VAL A 546 21.94 35.22 26.06
C VAL A 546 21.55 34.20 27.14
N GLY A 547 21.12 34.67 28.31
CA GLY A 547 20.95 33.87 29.53
C GLY A 547 22.17 33.89 30.47
N THR A 548 23.31 34.46 30.05
CA THR A 548 24.50 34.56 30.93
C THR A 548 24.27 35.52 32.08
N ARG A 549 24.42 35.06 33.32
CA ARG A 549 24.46 35.88 34.53
C ARG A 549 25.84 36.47 34.75
N ILE A 550 25.90 37.80 34.85
CA ILE A 550 27.11 38.56 35.18
C ILE A 550 27.04 38.99 36.64
N ILE A 551 28.14 38.82 37.36
CA ILE A 551 28.32 39.29 38.74
C ILE A 551 29.51 40.24 38.75
N LEU A 552 29.31 41.46 39.23
CA LEU A 552 30.31 42.51 39.32
C LEU A 552 30.74 42.73 40.77
N THR A 553 32.01 43.09 40.97
CA THR A 553 32.53 43.49 42.28
C THR A 553 33.56 44.60 42.08
N GLU A 554 33.28 45.75 42.69
CA GLU A 554 34.24 46.86 42.79
C GLU A 554 35.32 46.54 43.83
N ASN A 555 36.55 46.98 43.57
CA ASN A 555 37.64 46.95 44.52
C ASN A 555 38.24 48.34 44.73
N LEU A 556 37.95 48.97 45.87
CA LEU A 556 38.53 50.25 46.30
C LEU A 556 39.80 50.09 47.15
N ASP A 557 40.30 48.87 47.38
CA ASP A 557 41.46 48.65 48.24
C ASP A 557 42.68 49.44 47.74
N GLY A 558 43.16 50.38 48.57
CA GLY A 558 44.30 51.23 48.25
C GLY A 558 43.99 52.40 47.31
N ILE A 559 42.71 52.73 47.08
CA ILE A 559 42.25 53.93 46.39
C ILE A 559 41.73 54.93 47.43
N ASP A 560 42.49 56.01 47.67
CA ASP A 560 42.09 57.06 48.59
C ASP A 560 40.86 57.83 48.06
N PRO A 561 39.89 58.19 48.91
CA PRO A 561 38.81 59.09 48.52
C PRO A 561 39.33 60.48 48.17
N PRO A 562 38.53 61.32 47.49
CA PRO A 562 38.87 62.71 47.21
C PRO A 562 39.27 63.47 48.50
N PRO A 563 40.27 64.37 48.47
CA PRO A 563 40.74 65.05 49.67
C PRO A 563 39.62 65.80 50.42
N GLY A 564 39.41 65.46 51.69
CA GLY A 564 38.37 66.04 52.55
C GLY A 564 37.05 65.25 52.57
N TYR A 565 37.01 64.10 51.88
CA TYR A 565 35.87 63.20 51.84
C TYR A 565 36.26 61.80 52.30
N ASP A 566 35.26 61.04 52.75
CA ASP A 566 35.30 59.60 52.98
C ASP A 566 34.37 58.88 51.98
N TRP A 567 34.68 57.63 51.64
CA TRP A 567 33.78 56.77 50.86
C TRP A 567 32.59 56.38 51.74
N SER A 568 31.36 56.70 51.32
CA SER A 568 30.17 56.59 52.17
C SER A 568 29.02 55.76 51.58
N GLY A 569 29.21 55.23 50.37
CA GLY A 569 28.23 54.33 49.76
C GLY A 569 28.62 53.88 48.36
N ILE A 570 27.97 52.81 47.90
CA ILE A 570 28.10 52.26 46.55
C ILE A 570 26.72 52.00 45.95
N GLY A 571 26.55 52.38 44.69
CA GLY A 571 25.36 52.18 43.90
C GLY A 571 25.67 51.42 42.61
N TRP A 572 24.78 50.53 42.21
CA TRP A 572 24.86 49.82 40.92
C TRP A 572 23.50 49.89 40.24
N ASN A 573 23.44 50.46 39.04
CA ASN A 573 22.23 50.52 38.24
C ASN A 573 22.44 49.73 36.93
N PRO A 574 21.60 48.73 36.59
CA PRO A 574 20.43 48.23 37.34
C PRO A 574 20.79 47.38 38.58
N GLY A 575 22.05 46.96 38.70
CA GLY A 575 22.52 46.19 39.83
C GLY A 575 23.88 45.54 39.58
N ARG A 576 24.55 45.09 40.64
CA ARG A 576 25.83 44.36 40.52
C ARG A 576 25.70 42.93 39.99
N THR A 577 24.47 42.44 39.83
CA THR A 577 24.19 41.11 39.25
C THR A 577 23.02 41.24 38.29
N PHE A 578 23.21 40.79 37.05
CA PHE A 578 22.21 40.88 35.99
C PHE A 578 22.39 39.73 34.98
N VAL A 579 21.44 39.56 34.07
CA VAL A 579 21.48 38.54 33.00
C VAL A 579 21.58 39.25 31.65
N ILE A 580 22.36 38.70 30.73
CA ILE A 580 22.35 39.13 29.32
C ILE A 580 21.06 38.63 28.68
N THR A 581 20.10 39.51 28.43
CA THR A 581 18.76 39.13 27.95
C THR A 581 18.57 39.30 26.44
N GLY A 582 19.36 40.15 25.78
CA GLY A 582 19.13 40.53 24.38
C GLY A 582 20.25 40.13 23.41
N ALA A 583 19.85 39.63 22.25
CA ALA A 583 20.72 39.39 21.09
C ALA A 583 21.41 40.67 20.61
N GLY A 584 22.74 40.66 20.49
CA GLY A 584 23.52 41.78 20.01
C GLY A 584 23.47 43.04 20.90
N THR A 585 22.87 42.93 22.09
CA THR A 585 22.72 44.06 23.01
C THR A 585 23.92 44.19 23.95
N THR A 586 24.10 45.39 24.49
CA THR A 586 25.03 45.66 25.60
C THR A 586 24.22 46.06 26.81
N VAL A 587 24.31 45.30 27.90
CA VAL A 587 23.77 45.74 29.19
C VAL A 587 24.68 46.83 29.73
N GLU A 588 24.17 48.05 29.85
CA GLU A 588 24.89 49.19 30.40
C GLU A 588 24.71 49.22 31.92
N VAL A 589 25.82 49.20 32.65
CA VAL A 589 25.83 49.24 34.11
C VAL A 589 26.51 50.53 34.56
N GLU A 590 25.80 51.34 35.32
CA GLU A 590 26.40 52.47 36.02
C GLU A 590 26.79 52.05 37.43
N LEU A 591 28.04 52.32 37.78
CA LEU A 591 28.58 52.14 39.12
C LEU A 591 28.78 53.53 39.73
N THR A 592 28.10 53.84 40.83
CA THR A 592 28.15 55.13 41.51
C THR A 592 28.84 54.95 42.86
N ASN A 593 29.86 55.76 43.18
CA ASN A 593 30.32 55.86 44.57
C ASN A 593 29.91 57.17 45.18
N LEU A 594 29.41 57.08 46.41
CA LEU A 594 29.12 58.24 47.24
C LEU A 594 30.35 58.67 48.02
N VAL A 595 30.55 59.98 48.12
CA VAL A 595 31.54 60.58 49.00
C VAL A 595 30.87 61.58 49.92
N THR A 596 31.29 61.63 51.20
CA THR A 596 30.78 62.60 52.18
C THR A 596 31.94 63.33 52.86
N PRO A 597 31.80 64.61 53.23
CA PRO A 597 32.86 65.35 53.93
C PRO A 597 33.24 64.71 55.28
N THR A 598 34.53 64.60 55.58
CA THR A 598 35.07 63.96 56.80
C THR A 598 34.64 64.62 58.13
N ASP A 599 34.05 65.82 58.09
CA ASP A 599 33.61 66.59 59.26
C ASP A 599 32.09 66.48 59.54
N ASP A 600 31.34 65.80 58.68
CA ASP A 600 29.92 65.52 58.91
C ASP A 600 29.79 64.31 59.86
N GLY A 601 28.80 64.33 60.75
CA GLY A 601 28.57 63.22 61.70
C GLY A 601 28.13 61.93 61.01
N ARG A 602 27.54 60.98 61.76
CA ARG A 602 26.91 59.77 61.20
C ARG A 602 26.15 60.08 59.91
N THR A 603 26.49 59.38 58.84
CA THR A 603 25.73 59.37 57.60
C THR A 603 24.83 58.14 57.54
N ILE A 604 23.64 58.28 56.97
CA ILE A 604 22.75 57.17 56.65
C ILE A 604 22.49 57.23 55.15
N THR A 605 23.14 56.31 54.43
CA THR A 605 22.99 56.15 52.99
C THR A 605 21.96 55.05 52.73
N ILE A 606 21.03 55.29 51.81
CA ILE A 606 20.04 54.32 51.40
C ILE A 606 20.05 54.17 49.88
N VAL A 607 20.16 52.94 49.38
CA VAL A 607 20.21 52.65 47.94
C VAL A 607 19.12 51.65 47.60
N LYS A 608 18.46 51.87 46.46
CA LYS A 608 17.50 50.92 45.92
C LYS A 608 18.20 49.87 45.08
N SER A 609 17.86 48.62 45.32
CA SER A 609 18.26 47.48 44.53
C SER A 609 17.00 46.78 44.04
N ALA A 610 16.92 46.48 42.75
CA ALA A 610 15.80 45.78 42.17
C ALA A 610 16.32 44.68 41.25
N THR A 611 15.59 43.57 41.16
CA THR A 611 16.01 42.39 40.38
C THR A 611 14.91 41.97 39.40
N GLY A 612 15.32 41.33 38.31
CA GLY A 612 14.41 40.93 37.23
C GLY A 612 13.64 42.14 36.69
N SER A 613 12.36 41.95 36.41
CA SER A 613 11.48 42.99 35.87
C SER A 613 11.27 44.18 36.81
N ALA A 614 11.50 44.02 38.12
CA ALA A 614 11.42 45.15 39.06
C ALA A 614 12.53 46.20 38.81
N ALA A 615 13.61 45.85 38.12
CA ALA A 615 14.67 46.79 37.77
C ALA A 615 14.36 47.69 36.56
N ASP A 616 13.17 47.54 35.93
CA ASP A 616 12.76 48.41 34.84
C ASP A 616 12.74 49.88 35.32
N PRO A 617 13.41 50.81 34.61
CA PRO A 617 13.53 52.20 35.02
C PRO A 617 12.19 52.96 35.04
N ARG A 618 11.13 52.38 34.48
CA ARG A 618 9.77 52.92 34.57
C ARG A 618 9.15 52.70 35.94
N PHE A 619 9.70 51.80 36.76
CA PHE A 619 9.28 51.68 38.15
C PHE A 619 9.87 52.79 39.02
N GLY A 620 9.01 53.47 39.78
CA GLY A 620 9.39 54.41 40.82
C GLY A 620 9.25 53.78 42.20
N TYR A 621 10.25 53.99 43.06
CA TYR A 621 10.29 53.53 44.44
C TYR A 621 10.42 54.70 45.40
N GLU A 622 9.76 54.61 46.55
CA GLU A 622 9.82 55.62 47.62
C GLU A 622 9.85 54.94 48.98
N VAL A 623 10.61 55.51 49.92
CA VAL A 623 10.58 55.12 51.33
C VAL A 623 10.11 56.26 52.21
N THR A 624 9.58 55.90 53.37
CA THR A 624 9.24 56.83 54.43
C THR A 624 10.07 56.55 55.67
N TYR A 625 10.47 57.61 56.38
CA TYR A 625 11.28 57.53 57.60
C TYR A 625 10.88 58.58 58.63
N ASN A 626 11.22 58.37 59.91
CA ASN A 626 10.92 59.30 61.00
C ASN A 626 11.73 60.61 60.89
N THR A 627 11.05 61.76 60.90
CA THR A 627 11.65 63.11 60.78
C THR A 627 11.11 64.07 61.85
N ASN A 628 11.64 65.29 61.91
CA ASN A 628 11.18 66.33 62.82
C ASN A 628 10.10 67.25 62.18
N PRO A 629 9.07 67.68 62.94
CA PRO A 629 8.80 67.32 64.33
C PRO A 629 8.15 65.93 64.47
N ALA A 630 8.56 65.15 65.47
CA ALA A 630 7.89 63.89 65.79
C ALA A 630 6.39 64.08 66.06
N PRO A 631 5.48 63.20 65.57
CA PRO A 631 5.74 61.93 64.88
C PRO A 631 5.64 62.02 63.34
N GLU A 632 6.06 63.13 62.72
CA GLU A 632 6.02 63.27 61.26
C GLU A 632 6.99 62.29 60.58
N ARG A 633 6.62 61.84 59.37
CA ARG A 633 7.49 61.02 58.51
C ARG A 633 7.75 61.76 57.21
N ALA A 634 9.00 61.76 56.77
CA ALA A 634 9.40 62.26 55.47
C ALA A 634 9.27 61.15 54.41
N THR A 635 9.19 61.54 53.14
CA THR A 635 9.20 60.63 52.00
C THR A 635 10.43 60.92 51.15
N LEU A 636 11.15 59.89 50.76
CA LEU A 636 12.36 59.96 49.97
C LEU A 636 12.20 59.08 48.72
N PRO A 637 12.24 59.65 47.51
CA PRO A 637 12.36 58.89 46.27
C PRO A 637 13.68 58.10 46.27
N LEU A 638 13.62 56.84 45.84
CA LEU A 638 14.78 55.97 45.72
C LEU A 638 14.92 55.44 44.28
N PRO A 639 15.59 56.18 43.38
CA PRO A 639 15.91 55.65 42.05
C PRO A 639 16.80 54.40 42.16
N VAL A 640 16.59 53.41 41.29
CA VAL A 640 17.33 52.15 41.32
C VAL A 640 18.82 52.40 41.11
N GLY A 641 19.63 51.89 42.03
CA GLY A 641 21.08 51.97 41.97
C GLY A 641 21.67 53.33 42.32
N GLU A 642 20.86 54.37 42.56
CA GLU A 642 21.32 55.70 42.98
C GLU A 642 21.24 55.84 44.51
N PRO A 643 22.39 55.92 45.23
CA PRO A 643 22.38 56.12 46.67
C PRO A 643 21.80 57.49 47.04
N GLN A 644 20.97 57.52 48.09
CA GLN A 644 20.34 58.73 48.64
C GLN A 644 20.75 58.92 50.10
N LEU A 645 20.75 60.16 50.61
CA LEU A 645 21.00 60.47 52.02
C LEU A 645 19.70 60.70 52.79
N ILE A 646 19.72 60.30 54.06
CA ILE A 646 18.73 60.72 55.07
C ILE A 646 19.35 61.84 55.92
N GLU A 647 18.95 63.09 55.66
CA GLU A 647 19.62 64.28 56.23
C GLU A 647 18.93 64.85 57.49
N ASP A 648 17.64 64.60 57.69
CA ASP A 648 16.78 65.28 58.67
C ASP A 648 16.10 64.32 59.66
N LEU A 649 16.74 63.17 59.94
CA LEU A 649 16.30 62.18 60.91
C LEU A 649 15.85 62.82 62.24
N GLU A 650 14.81 62.26 62.85
CA GLU A 650 14.28 62.72 64.15
C GLU A 650 15.39 62.94 65.20
N THR A 651 15.40 64.12 65.84
CA THR A 651 16.48 64.49 66.76
C THR A 651 16.45 63.62 68.01
N GLY A 652 17.51 62.82 68.23
CA GLY A 652 17.64 61.95 69.39
C GLY A 652 16.97 60.57 69.25
N ALA A 653 16.63 60.17 68.01
CA ALA A 653 16.09 58.85 67.73
C ALA A 653 17.05 57.71 68.15
N GLU A 654 16.50 56.67 68.78
CA GLU A 654 17.22 55.42 69.08
C GLU A 654 17.06 54.39 67.94
N THR A 655 16.07 54.57 67.07
CA THR A 655 15.74 53.72 65.93
C THR A 655 15.48 54.55 64.67
N LEU A 656 15.86 54.00 63.52
CA LEU A 656 15.42 54.45 62.20
C LEU A 656 14.16 53.66 61.82
N GLU A 657 13.03 54.33 61.69
CA GLU A 657 11.73 53.72 61.38
C GLU A 657 11.46 53.77 59.86
N LEU A 658 11.83 52.74 59.11
CA LEU A 658 11.65 52.71 57.64
C LEU A 658 10.37 52.01 57.22
N ALA A 659 9.71 52.50 56.17
CA ALA A 659 8.70 51.75 55.43
C ALA A 659 8.77 52.10 53.95
N GLU A 660 8.84 51.11 53.07
CA GLU A 660 8.81 51.32 51.62
C GLU A 660 7.35 51.39 51.16
N LEU A 661 7.02 52.41 50.38
CA LEU A 661 5.68 52.56 49.80
C LEU A 661 5.50 51.59 48.62
N ALA A 662 4.24 51.31 48.28
CA ALA A 662 3.95 50.48 47.11
C ALA A 662 4.61 51.08 45.85
N PRO A 663 5.25 50.26 44.99
CA PRO A 663 5.89 50.75 43.78
C PRO A 663 4.92 51.48 42.86
N THR A 664 5.46 52.35 42.02
CA THR A 664 4.71 53.01 40.93
C THR A 664 5.27 52.56 39.59
N PHE A 665 4.44 52.46 38.55
CA PHE A 665 4.86 52.25 37.17
C PHE A 665 4.48 53.49 36.35
N GLU A 666 5.45 54.13 35.72
CA GLU A 666 5.29 55.42 35.01
C GLU A 666 4.61 56.52 35.85
N GLY A 667 4.76 56.45 37.18
CA GLY A 667 4.20 57.39 38.15
C GLY A 667 2.82 57.02 38.71
N ASP A 668 2.15 55.99 38.20
CA ASP A 668 0.90 55.46 38.75
C ASP A 668 1.18 54.28 39.68
N THR A 669 0.45 54.15 40.80
CA THR A 669 0.63 53.00 41.71
C THR A 669 0.38 51.69 40.97
N VAL A 670 1.25 50.69 41.17
CA VAL A 670 1.07 49.36 40.56
C VAL A 670 -0.30 48.79 40.89
N ALA A 671 -0.94 48.17 39.89
CA ALA A 671 -2.34 47.75 39.99
C ALA A 671 -2.56 46.68 41.08
N ASN A 672 -1.58 45.82 41.31
CA ASN A 672 -1.63 44.75 42.30
C ASN A 672 -0.28 44.65 43.05
N VAL A 673 -0.27 45.07 44.32
CA VAL A 673 0.93 45.02 45.16
C VAL A 673 1.23 43.60 45.65
N ASP A 674 0.25 42.71 45.66
CA ASP A 674 0.43 41.31 46.08
C ASP A 674 1.22 40.50 45.06
N ASP A 675 1.43 41.02 43.85
CA ASP A 675 2.31 40.45 42.82
C ASP A 675 3.80 40.67 43.13
N TRP A 676 4.11 41.40 44.19
CA TRP A 676 5.47 41.70 44.61
C TRP A 676 5.90 40.86 45.82
N VAL A 677 7.19 40.57 45.89
CA VAL A 677 7.81 40.06 47.11
C VAL A 677 7.92 41.22 48.11
N PRO A 678 7.60 41.02 49.41
CA PRO A 678 7.81 42.06 50.41
C PRO A 678 9.25 42.60 50.38
N PRO A 679 9.44 43.92 50.53
CA PRO A 679 10.76 44.53 50.42
C PRO A 679 11.69 44.02 51.53
N VAL A 680 12.99 44.02 51.29
CA VAL A 680 13.99 43.68 52.32
C VAL A 680 14.95 44.83 52.51
N PHE A 681 15.09 45.30 53.75
CA PHE A 681 16.06 46.33 54.13
C PHE A 681 17.32 45.65 54.66
N ASN A 682 18.38 45.60 53.86
CA ASN A 682 19.69 45.10 54.26
C ASN A 682 20.51 46.24 54.84
N VAL A 683 20.64 46.28 56.16
CA VAL A 683 21.31 47.36 56.89
C VAL A 683 22.72 46.94 57.27
N THR A 684 23.73 47.66 56.77
CA THR A 684 25.14 47.44 57.08
C THR A 684 25.64 48.51 58.05
N VAL A 685 26.19 48.07 59.17
CA VAL A 685 26.85 48.92 60.17
C VAL A 685 28.21 48.31 60.48
N ASP A 686 29.29 49.09 60.39
CA ASP A 686 30.68 48.65 60.61
C ASP A 686 31.05 47.37 59.84
N GLY A 687 30.52 47.22 58.61
CA GLY A 687 30.76 46.06 57.74
C GLY A 687 29.94 44.80 58.08
N VAL A 688 28.97 44.89 58.99
CA VAL A 688 28.04 43.78 59.31
C VAL A 688 26.64 44.09 58.77
N THR A 689 26.15 43.27 57.83
CA THR A 689 24.82 43.41 57.23
C THR A 689 23.75 42.60 57.99
N THR A 690 22.63 43.23 58.33
CA THR A 690 21.46 42.60 58.98
C THR A 690 20.19 42.89 58.16
N PRO A 691 19.42 41.86 57.75
CA PRO A 691 18.17 42.05 57.01
C PRO A 691 16.98 42.36 57.94
N TYR A 692 16.13 43.29 57.53
CA TYR A 692 14.83 43.58 58.13
C TYR A 692 13.73 43.42 57.08
N GLN A 693 12.69 42.64 57.39
CA GLN A 693 11.62 42.26 56.46
C GLN A 693 10.26 42.65 57.05
N PRO A 694 9.56 43.65 56.48
CA PRO A 694 8.15 43.90 56.77
C PRO A 694 7.23 42.77 56.24
N ASP A 695 5.98 42.75 56.71
CA ASP A 695 4.94 41.84 56.20
C ASP A 695 4.47 42.26 54.79
N GLY A 696 4.51 43.55 54.47
CA GLY A 696 4.25 44.09 53.13
C GLY A 696 4.70 45.54 52.94
N PHE A 697 4.34 46.13 51.80
CA PHE A 697 4.61 47.54 51.52
C PHE A 697 3.82 48.47 52.46
N GLY A 698 4.47 49.51 52.96
CA GLY A 698 3.92 50.49 53.89
C GLY A 698 4.08 50.12 55.37
N ASP A 699 4.44 48.87 55.69
CA ASP A 699 4.70 48.44 57.06
C ASP A 699 6.06 48.96 57.56
N VAL A 700 6.09 49.40 58.81
CA VAL A 700 7.28 50.00 59.43
C VAL A 700 8.19 48.92 60.01
N VAL A 701 9.48 49.00 59.71
CA VAL A 701 10.55 48.27 60.39
C VAL A 701 11.37 49.19 61.28
N ASP A 702 11.64 48.75 62.51
CA ASP A 702 12.45 49.47 63.48
C ASP A 702 13.91 49.00 63.41
N ILE A 703 14.78 49.85 62.88
CA ILE A 703 16.22 49.57 62.76
C ILE A 703 16.97 50.25 63.91
N PRO A 704 17.60 49.51 64.84
CA PRO A 704 18.35 50.10 65.94
C PRO A 704 19.56 50.90 65.44
N LEU A 705 19.70 52.14 65.93
CA LEU A 705 20.86 52.98 65.62
C LEU A 705 22.03 52.67 66.58
N PRO A 706 23.28 52.64 66.09
CA PRO A 706 24.44 52.42 66.96
C PRO A 706 24.57 53.55 68.00
N PRO A 707 25.16 53.29 69.18
CA PRO A 707 25.41 54.34 70.17
C PRO A 707 26.55 55.29 69.78
N ASP A 708 27.39 54.92 68.81
CA ASP A 708 28.45 55.77 68.27
C ASP A 708 27.90 56.69 67.18
N SER A 709 27.95 58.00 67.40
CA SER A 709 27.47 59.02 66.46
C SER A 709 28.36 59.22 65.24
N ALA A 710 29.43 58.42 65.09
CA ALA A 710 30.36 58.46 63.95
C ALA A 710 30.33 57.20 63.06
N ALA A 711 29.55 56.17 63.41
CA ALA A 711 29.42 54.97 62.58
C ALA A 711 28.43 55.22 61.44
N ASP A 712 28.88 55.09 60.19
CA ASP A 712 28.04 55.19 59.00
C ASP A 712 27.12 53.97 58.86
N ILE A 713 25.93 54.23 58.33
CA ILE A 713 24.88 53.22 58.13
C ILE A 713 24.55 53.18 56.64
N GLU A 714 24.67 52.01 56.04
CA GLU A 714 24.26 51.78 54.66
C GLU A 714 23.01 50.89 54.66
N VAL A 715 22.00 51.27 53.89
CA VAL A 715 20.74 50.52 53.75
C VAL A 715 20.54 50.19 52.29
N GLU A 716 20.56 48.91 51.93
CA GLU A 716 20.15 48.43 50.60
C GLU A 716 18.70 47.93 50.69
N VAL A 717 17.78 48.56 49.96
CA VAL A 717 16.38 48.15 49.89
C VAL A 717 16.16 47.32 48.63
N THR A 718 15.89 46.02 48.78
CA THR A 718 15.78 45.09 47.65
C THR A 718 14.33 44.76 47.29
N ASN A 719 13.94 44.89 46.01
CA ASN A 719 12.65 44.43 45.50
C ASN A 719 12.77 43.39 44.39
N ALA A 720 11.75 42.53 44.34
CA ALA A 720 11.51 41.58 43.27
C ALA A 720 10.00 41.43 43.05
N LEU A 721 9.62 41.15 41.80
CA LEU A 721 8.28 40.65 41.47
C LEU A 721 8.21 39.15 41.78
N LYS A 722 7.04 38.65 42.15
CA LYS A 722 6.76 37.21 42.11
C LYS A 722 6.84 36.73 40.67
N GLU A 723 7.21 35.47 40.50
CA GLU A 723 7.38 34.86 39.18
C GLU A 723 6.55 33.59 39.03
N GLY A 724 6.09 33.34 37.82
CA GLY A 724 5.33 32.16 37.45
C GLY A 724 5.53 31.78 35.98
N THR A 725 4.80 30.79 35.50
CA THR A 725 4.90 30.29 34.12
C THR A 725 3.54 29.84 33.61
N PHE A 726 3.50 29.35 32.38
CA PHE A 726 2.29 28.81 31.76
C PHE A 726 2.52 27.44 31.12
N THR A 727 1.44 26.70 30.91
CA THR A 727 1.44 25.44 30.16
C THR A 727 0.27 25.38 29.18
N ILE A 728 0.45 24.62 28.10
CA ILE A 728 -0.56 24.35 27.07
C ILE A 728 -0.70 22.84 26.88
N SER A 729 -1.92 22.32 26.82
CA SER A 729 -2.22 20.94 26.42
C SER A 729 -3.07 20.88 25.15
N LYS A 730 -3.13 19.69 24.53
CA LYS A 730 -3.91 19.43 23.31
C LYS A 730 -5.18 18.63 23.58
N GLU A 731 -6.27 19.02 22.95
CA GLU A 731 -7.51 18.24 22.82
C GLU A 731 -7.98 18.22 21.34
N PHE A 732 -8.92 17.32 21.04
CA PHE A 732 -9.54 17.20 19.72
C PHE A 732 -11.06 17.16 19.86
N ASP A 733 -11.75 17.88 18.97
CA ASP A 733 -13.20 17.78 18.80
C ASP A 733 -13.52 17.25 17.39
N GLY A 734 -14.66 16.57 17.26
CA GLY A 734 -15.09 15.92 16.01
C GLY A 734 -14.40 14.61 15.67
N VAL A 735 -13.29 14.26 16.33
CA VAL A 735 -12.58 12.97 16.16
C VAL A 735 -12.14 12.34 17.49
N PRO A 736 -12.26 11.01 17.64
CA PRO A 736 -11.68 10.33 18.81
C PRO A 736 -10.14 10.42 18.83
N PRO A 737 -9.51 10.55 20.01
CA PRO A 737 -8.04 10.67 20.11
C PRO A 737 -7.24 9.48 19.55
N ASP A 738 -7.84 8.29 19.47
CA ASP A 738 -7.18 7.09 18.91
C ASP A 738 -7.09 7.10 17.37
N GLN A 739 -7.80 8.02 16.71
CA GLN A 739 -7.69 8.26 15.26
C GLN A 739 -6.53 9.19 14.91
N VAL A 740 -5.92 9.86 15.89
CA VAL A 740 -4.75 10.70 15.71
C VAL A 740 -3.49 9.86 15.96
N PRO A 741 -2.52 9.81 15.04
CA PRO A 741 -1.30 9.02 15.21
C PRO A 741 -0.60 9.34 16.55
N PRO A 742 -0.20 8.31 17.32
CA PRO A 742 0.49 8.53 18.58
C PRO A 742 1.87 9.15 18.33
N GLY A 743 2.22 10.18 19.12
CA GLY A 743 3.49 10.88 19.00
C GLY A 743 3.47 12.10 18.08
N LEU A 744 2.33 12.42 17.47
CA LEU A 744 2.16 13.67 16.74
C LEU A 744 2.24 14.88 17.68
N GLU A 745 2.96 15.91 17.27
CA GLU A 745 3.07 17.17 18.02
C GLU A 745 2.52 18.34 17.22
N PHE A 746 2.02 19.35 17.93
CA PHE A 746 1.44 20.56 17.35
C PHE A 746 2.26 21.76 17.78
N THR A 747 2.46 22.70 16.86
CA THR A 747 3.32 23.84 17.12
C THR A 747 2.49 25.04 17.55
N VAL A 748 2.83 25.67 18.68
CA VAL A 748 2.17 26.88 19.19
C VAL A 748 3.20 27.99 19.33
N ALA A 749 3.01 29.09 18.60
CA ALA A 749 3.76 30.32 18.84
C ALA A 749 3.14 31.08 20.01
N TRP A 750 3.96 31.72 20.83
CA TRP A 750 3.52 32.52 21.97
C TRP A 750 4.32 33.81 22.10
N THR A 751 3.67 34.82 22.68
CA THR A 751 4.28 36.11 23.02
C THR A 751 3.89 36.45 24.46
N ALA A 752 4.89 36.74 25.30
CA ALA A 752 4.70 37.18 26.67
C ALA A 752 4.93 38.70 26.75
N TYR A 753 3.96 39.42 27.30
CA TYR A 753 3.97 40.87 27.45
C TYR A 753 4.23 41.28 28.91
N PHE A 754 4.86 42.43 29.07
CA PHE A 754 5.13 43.02 30.38
C PHE A 754 3.81 43.33 31.09
N PRO A 755 3.73 43.17 32.42
CA PRO A 755 2.56 43.52 33.23
C PRO A 755 2.32 45.04 33.28
N THR A 756 1.82 45.64 32.18
CA THR A 756 1.37 47.03 32.10
C THR A 756 -0.06 47.11 31.57
N THR A 757 -0.64 48.31 31.54
CA THR A 757 -1.98 48.54 30.98
C THR A 757 -2.01 48.54 29.45
N GLU A 758 -0.87 48.52 28.76
CA GLU A 758 -0.78 48.62 27.29
C GLU A 758 0.02 47.41 26.71
N PRO A 759 -0.55 46.64 25.77
CA PRO A 759 0.01 45.36 25.29
C PRO A 759 1.19 45.49 24.30
N GLU A 760 2.00 46.54 24.41
CA GLU A 760 3.09 46.84 23.45
C GLU A 760 4.50 46.48 23.92
N ASP A 761 4.67 46.09 25.19
CA ASP A 761 5.96 45.71 25.76
C ASP A 761 6.19 44.18 25.73
N VAL A 762 6.77 43.66 24.65
CA VAL A 762 7.14 42.24 24.56
C VAL A 762 8.32 41.92 25.47
N ILE A 763 8.13 40.98 26.40
CA ILE A 763 9.21 40.39 27.20
C ILE A 763 9.98 39.38 26.35
N GLN A 764 9.24 38.44 25.77
CA GLN A 764 9.81 37.30 25.05
C GLN A 764 8.77 36.68 24.12
N GLU A 765 9.27 36.09 23.04
CA GLU A 765 8.51 35.28 22.11
C GLU A 765 9.13 33.89 22.01
N GLY A 766 8.32 32.91 21.65
CA GLY A 766 8.80 31.56 21.43
C GLY A 766 7.78 30.67 20.73
N VAL A 767 8.19 29.43 20.56
CA VAL A 767 7.44 28.36 19.91
C VAL A 767 7.53 27.13 20.79
N LEU A 768 6.39 26.52 21.09
CA LEU A 768 6.24 25.28 21.87
C LEU A 768 5.78 24.14 20.97
N ARG A 769 6.26 22.94 21.27
CA ARG A 769 5.77 21.69 20.70
C ARG A 769 4.82 21.03 21.69
N VAL A 770 3.53 21.07 21.40
CA VAL A 770 2.43 20.56 22.22
C VAL A 770 2.09 19.12 21.81
N PRO A 771 2.29 18.12 22.68
CA PRO A 771 2.00 16.73 22.34
C PRO A 771 0.51 16.48 22.10
N GLY A 772 0.19 15.75 21.03
CA GLY A 772 -1.19 15.36 20.70
C GLY A 772 -1.84 14.41 21.71
N ASN A 773 -1.08 13.87 22.66
CA ASN A 773 -1.61 13.00 23.73
C ASN A 773 -2.25 13.76 24.91
N GLY A 774 -2.27 15.10 24.86
CA GLY A 774 -2.84 15.96 25.89
C GLY A 774 -1.93 16.25 27.08
N ALA A 775 -0.66 15.81 27.06
CA ALA A 775 0.30 16.18 28.09
C ALA A 775 0.57 17.70 28.07
N PRO A 776 0.45 18.41 29.21
CA PRO A 776 0.73 19.83 29.26
C PRO A 776 2.24 20.11 29.16
N VAL A 777 2.61 21.08 28.33
CA VAL A 777 3.99 21.55 28.14
C VAL A 777 4.08 23.06 28.32
N GLY A 778 5.24 23.57 28.71
CA GLY A 778 5.48 25.00 28.90
C GLY A 778 6.89 25.38 28.46
N PRO A 779 7.21 26.67 28.35
CA PRO A 779 8.54 27.11 27.95
C PRO A 779 9.57 26.78 29.03
N VAL A 780 10.77 26.41 28.61
CA VAL A 780 11.89 26.06 29.48
C VAL A 780 13.13 26.90 29.17
N ASP A 781 14.05 26.96 30.12
CA ASP A 781 15.38 27.54 29.97
C ASP A 781 16.41 26.53 29.44
N ASP A 782 17.67 26.95 29.30
CA ASP A 782 18.78 26.09 28.84
C ASP A 782 19.03 24.85 29.73
N ALA A 783 18.57 24.87 30.98
CA ALA A 783 18.69 23.74 31.91
C ALA A 783 17.46 22.80 31.86
N GLY A 784 16.45 23.13 31.05
CA GLY A 784 15.17 22.43 31.00
C GLY A 784 14.23 22.78 32.16
N GLU A 785 14.55 23.82 32.95
CA GLU A 785 13.67 24.30 34.02
C GLU A 785 12.62 25.27 33.44
N PRO A 786 11.42 25.38 34.03
CA PRO A 786 10.38 26.26 33.51
C PRO A 786 10.85 27.71 33.41
N LEU A 787 10.62 28.34 32.26
CA LEU A 787 10.88 29.75 32.04
C LEU A 787 9.91 30.57 32.90
N LEU A 788 10.47 31.49 33.68
CA LEU A 788 9.73 32.29 34.64
C LEU A 788 9.49 33.71 34.13
N PHE A 789 8.28 34.20 34.35
CA PHE A 789 7.83 35.54 34.00
C PHE A 789 7.24 36.24 35.24
N PRO A 790 7.30 37.56 35.33
CA PRO A 790 6.71 38.28 36.45
C PRO A 790 5.19 38.09 36.52
N TYR A 791 4.64 38.13 37.72
CA TYR A 791 3.19 38.15 37.92
C TYR A 791 2.57 39.36 37.19
N GLY A 792 1.38 39.14 36.63
CA GLY A 792 0.68 40.05 35.73
C GLY A 792 1.06 39.93 34.25
N THR A 793 2.11 39.16 33.90
CA THR A 793 2.47 38.92 32.49
C THR A 793 1.29 38.34 31.73
N VAL A 794 0.96 38.95 30.59
CA VAL A 794 -0.07 38.47 29.67
C VAL A 794 0.60 37.65 28.58
N VAL A 795 0.09 36.45 28.32
CA VAL A 795 0.58 35.56 27.27
C VAL A 795 -0.49 35.37 26.22
N THR A 796 -0.16 35.67 24.97
CA THR A 796 -0.98 35.33 23.80
C THR A 796 -0.33 34.18 23.04
N TYR A 797 -1.13 33.40 22.32
CA TYR A 797 -0.67 32.23 21.59
C TYR A 797 -1.47 32.01 20.32
N GLU A 798 -0.84 31.37 19.35
CA GLU A 798 -1.42 30.99 18.06
C GLU A 798 -0.90 29.61 17.65
N GLU A 799 -1.80 28.71 17.26
CA GLU A 799 -1.40 27.45 16.65
C GLU A 799 -0.82 27.72 15.26
N GLN A 800 0.34 27.14 14.97
CA GLN A 800 0.98 27.18 13.66
C GLN A 800 0.35 26.14 12.72
N VAL A 801 0.96 25.94 11.55
CA VAL A 801 0.53 24.92 10.59
C VAL A 801 0.41 23.55 11.28
N THR A 802 -0.75 22.92 11.14
CA THR A 802 -1.02 21.59 11.70
C THR A 802 -0.29 20.51 10.90
N PRO A 803 0.14 19.41 11.54
CA PRO A 803 0.59 18.22 10.82
C PRO A 803 -0.52 17.70 9.89
N THR A 804 -0.13 17.19 8.73
CA THR A 804 -1.07 16.64 7.73
C THR A 804 -1.23 15.14 7.92
N ILE A 805 -2.47 14.69 8.01
CA ILE A 805 -2.82 13.28 8.22
C ILE A 805 -3.74 12.85 7.07
N ARG A 806 -3.44 11.71 6.42
CA ARG A 806 -4.14 11.25 5.22
C ARG A 806 -5.66 11.15 5.39
N HIS A 807 -6.12 10.61 6.52
CA HIS A 807 -7.52 10.29 6.76
C HIS A 807 -8.28 11.38 7.55
N LEU A 808 -7.65 12.53 7.83
CA LEU A 808 -8.23 13.60 8.64
C LEU A 808 -8.15 14.96 7.95
N SER A 809 -9.20 15.75 8.11
CA SER A 809 -9.22 17.16 7.73
C SER A 809 -9.39 18.02 8.98
N TRP A 810 -8.42 18.92 9.22
CA TRP A 810 -8.50 19.94 10.27
C TRP A 810 -9.43 21.08 9.83
N LEU A 811 -10.46 21.34 10.63
CA LEU A 811 -11.50 22.32 10.33
C LEU A 811 -11.23 23.68 11.00
N GLY A 812 -10.50 23.67 12.11
CA GLY A 812 -10.17 24.85 12.88
C GLY A 812 -9.47 24.51 14.20
N ALA A 813 -9.07 25.56 14.91
CA ALA A 813 -8.43 25.47 16.21
C ALA A 813 -8.96 26.57 17.12
N ALA A 814 -9.11 26.24 18.41
CA ALA A 814 -9.55 27.19 19.42
C ALA A 814 -8.80 26.92 20.73
N PHE A 815 -8.45 27.99 21.42
CA PHE A 815 -8.00 27.93 22.80
C PHE A 815 -9.18 28.18 23.74
N ASP A 816 -9.22 27.49 24.88
CA ASP A 816 -10.22 27.70 25.93
C ASP A 816 -10.18 29.11 26.55
N LEU A 817 -9.00 29.74 26.50
CA LEU A 817 -8.73 31.11 26.91
C LEU A 817 -8.11 31.87 25.72
N GLU A 818 -8.53 33.11 25.46
CA GLU A 818 -7.92 33.95 24.40
C GLU A 818 -6.48 34.39 24.75
N GLN A 819 -6.22 34.55 26.05
CA GLN A 819 -4.91 34.90 26.60
C GLN A 819 -4.81 34.40 28.05
N LEU A 820 -3.58 34.22 28.54
CA LEU A 820 -3.29 33.88 29.94
C LEU A 820 -2.72 35.09 30.69
N THR A 821 -2.96 35.16 31.99
CA THR A 821 -2.29 36.13 32.89
C THR A 821 -1.60 35.38 34.01
N ILE A 822 -0.27 35.45 34.06
CA ILE A 822 0.54 34.75 35.07
C ILE A 822 0.29 35.38 36.45
N GLY A 823 0.11 34.55 37.48
CA GLY A 823 -0.21 35.02 38.83
C GLY A 823 -1.68 35.32 39.06
N VAL A 824 -2.57 35.12 38.06
CA VAL A 824 -4.02 35.23 38.28
C VAL A 824 -4.45 34.32 39.42
N ASP A 825 -5.23 34.85 40.36
CA ASP A 825 -5.62 34.17 41.61
C ASP A 825 -4.43 33.57 42.41
N ASP A 826 -3.27 34.25 42.37
CA ASP A 826 -1.99 33.86 43.01
C ASP A 826 -1.48 32.49 42.54
N GLN A 827 -1.81 32.09 41.31
CA GLN A 827 -1.31 30.85 40.68
C GLN A 827 0.04 31.07 40.00
N ALA A 828 1.07 30.37 40.48
CA ALA A 828 2.40 30.39 39.86
C ALA A 828 2.48 29.64 38.52
N VAL A 829 1.52 28.76 38.21
CA VAL A 829 1.41 28.08 36.92
C VAL A 829 -0.01 28.22 36.41
N VAL A 830 -0.17 28.86 35.26
CA VAL A 830 -1.46 28.99 34.56
C VAL A 830 -1.51 28.07 33.35
N HIS A 831 -2.71 27.73 32.89
CA HIS A 831 -2.90 26.66 31.90
C HIS A 831 -3.95 27.03 30.87
N ALA A 832 -3.69 26.71 29.60
CA ALA A 832 -4.64 26.79 28.50
C ALA A 832 -4.72 25.46 27.74
N THR A 833 -5.85 25.20 27.11
CA THR A 833 -6.11 24.01 26.29
C THR A 833 -6.31 24.43 24.84
N LEU A 834 -5.50 23.89 23.94
CA LEU A 834 -5.67 24.00 22.49
C LEU A 834 -6.54 22.84 22.01
N THR A 835 -7.71 23.15 21.44
CA THR A 835 -8.61 22.16 20.83
C THR A 835 -8.60 22.31 19.31
N ASN A 836 -8.35 21.23 18.59
CA ASN A 836 -8.52 21.20 17.14
C ASN A 836 -9.79 20.47 16.73
N ASP A 837 -10.60 21.13 15.92
CA ASP A 837 -11.74 20.54 15.25
C ASP A 837 -11.23 19.73 14.06
N ALA A 838 -11.64 18.47 13.97
CA ALA A 838 -11.31 17.63 12.83
C ALA A 838 -12.52 16.84 12.35
N SER A 839 -12.43 16.36 11.12
CA SER A 839 -13.35 15.38 10.55
C SER A 839 -12.59 14.28 9.82
N LEU A 840 -13.13 13.08 9.82
CA LEU A 840 -12.62 11.99 9.00
C LEU A 840 -12.93 12.29 7.53
N ILE A 841 -11.95 12.06 6.67
CA ILE A 841 -12.16 12.06 5.22
C ILE A 841 -12.74 10.68 4.87
N GLU A 842 -13.89 10.67 4.23
CA GLU A 842 -14.61 9.44 3.92
C GLU A 842 -14.86 9.30 2.41
N GLY A 843 -14.93 8.05 1.94
CA GLY A 843 -15.25 7.67 0.57
C GLY A 843 -16.11 6.41 0.52
N THR A 844 -16.52 5.97 -0.67
CA THR A 844 -17.29 4.73 -0.84
C THR A 844 -16.80 3.98 -2.08
N PHE A 845 -17.38 2.82 -2.36
CA PHE A 845 -17.09 2.00 -3.53
C PHE A 845 -18.39 1.59 -4.24
N LEU A 846 -18.27 1.20 -5.50
CA LEU A 846 -19.37 0.65 -6.28
C LEU A 846 -18.96 -0.71 -6.85
N VAL A 847 -19.93 -1.58 -7.04
CA VAL A 847 -19.79 -2.85 -7.76
C VAL A 847 -20.75 -2.83 -8.93
N GLN A 848 -20.34 -3.39 -10.06
CA GLN A 848 -21.12 -3.53 -11.28
C GLN A 848 -21.28 -5.02 -11.59
N LYS A 849 -22.50 -5.44 -11.96
CA LYS A 849 -22.76 -6.81 -12.40
C LYS A 849 -22.47 -6.98 -13.88
N ASN A 850 -21.80 -8.08 -14.23
CA ASN A 850 -21.70 -8.55 -15.60
C ASN A 850 -22.16 -10.02 -15.68
N MET A 851 -22.62 -10.44 -16.85
CA MET A 851 -23.17 -11.76 -17.11
C MET A 851 -22.56 -12.32 -18.38
N ASP A 852 -22.08 -13.57 -18.31
CA ASP A 852 -21.52 -14.28 -19.44
C ASP A 852 -22.35 -15.54 -19.75
N GLY A 853 -22.57 -15.85 -21.03
CA GLY A 853 -23.37 -16.99 -21.47
C GLY A 853 -24.90 -16.87 -21.34
N ILE A 854 -25.43 -15.77 -20.80
CA ILE A 854 -26.86 -15.43 -20.79
C ILE A 854 -27.07 -13.92 -20.95
N ASP A 855 -28.15 -13.50 -21.63
CA ASP A 855 -28.56 -12.09 -21.64
C ASP A 855 -29.14 -11.73 -20.25
N PRO A 856 -28.69 -10.65 -19.59
CA PRO A 856 -29.25 -10.20 -18.32
C PRO A 856 -30.79 -10.06 -18.32
N ASP A 857 -31.40 -9.71 -19.46
CA ASP A 857 -32.86 -9.58 -19.60
C ASP A 857 -33.60 -10.94 -19.49
N ASP A 858 -32.89 -12.07 -19.65
CA ASP A 858 -33.44 -13.42 -19.54
C ASP A 858 -33.33 -14.01 -18.12
N LEU A 859 -32.70 -13.30 -17.17
CA LEU A 859 -32.63 -13.70 -15.77
C LEU A 859 -34.01 -13.63 -15.09
N LEU A 860 -34.24 -14.51 -14.11
CA LEU A 860 -35.48 -14.55 -13.32
C LEU A 860 -35.40 -13.76 -12.01
N VAL A 861 -34.30 -13.01 -11.82
CA VAL A 861 -34.03 -12.13 -10.68
C VAL A 861 -33.55 -10.77 -11.18
N ASP A 862 -33.84 -9.74 -10.40
CA ASP A 862 -33.49 -8.36 -10.74
C ASP A 862 -32.20 -7.90 -10.02
N SER A 863 -31.71 -8.64 -9.02
CA SER A 863 -30.51 -8.32 -8.24
C SER A 863 -29.81 -9.56 -7.67
N PHE A 864 -28.54 -9.36 -7.30
CA PHE A 864 -27.70 -10.27 -6.53
C PHE A 864 -27.31 -9.62 -5.20
N THR A 865 -26.96 -10.40 -4.18
CA THR A 865 -26.45 -9.85 -2.93
C THR A 865 -24.92 -9.86 -2.91
N ILE A 866 -24.32 -8.72 -2.58
CA ILE A 866 -22.92 -8.62 -2.17
C ILE A 866 -22.82 -8.44 -0.66
N ASP A 867 -22.08 -9.33 0.00
CA ASP A 867 -21.59 -9.16 1.37
C ASP A 867 -20.23 -8.44 1.34
N TYR A 868 -19.97 -7.60 2.34
CA TYR A 868 -18.68 -6.92 2.48
C TYR A 868 -18.17 -6.93 3.92
N VAL A 869 -16.84 -6.96 4.05
CA VAL A 869 -16.10 -6.81 5.31
C VAL A 869 -15.09 -5.68 5.14
N ALA A 870 -15.35 -4.55 5.78
CA ALA A 870 -14.51 -3.37 5.78
C ALA A 870 -13.62 -3.33 7.03
N HIS A 871 -12.30 -3.27 6.81
CA HIS A 871 -11.29 -3.09 7.85
C HIS A 871 -10.89 -1.63 7.90
N LEU A 872 -11.33 -0.92 8.93
CA LEU A 872 -11.11 0.52 9.08
C LEU A 872 -9.66 0.79 9.51
N PRO A 873 -9.10 1.98 9.22
CA PRO A 873 -7.79 2.41 9.73
C PRO A 873 -7.67 2.33 11.26
N SER A 874 -8.78 2.51 11.98
CA SER A 874 -8.89 2.34 13.43
C SER A 874 -8.67 0.89 13.93
N ARG A 875 -8.58 -0.06 12.99
CA ARG A 875 -8.62 -1.53 13.19
C ARG A 875 -10.00 -2.10 13.56
N ASP A 876 -11.04 -1.29 13.52
CA ASP A 876 -12.41 -1.79 13.63
C ASP A 876 -12.81 -2.55 12.37
N VAL A 877 -13.74 -3.50 12.52
CA VAL A 877 -14.29 -4.26 11.39
C VAL A 877 -15.78 -3.95 11.27
N LEU A 878 -16.18 -3.47 10.10
CA LEU A 878 -17.57 -3.23 9.74
C LEU A 878 -17.99 -4.26 8.69
N VAL A 879 -19.09 -4.98 8.96
CA VAL A 879 -19.65 -5.97 8.03
C VAL A 879 -21.00 -5.47 7.55
N GLY A 880 -21.29 -5.63 6.27
CA GLY A 880 -22.60 -5.31 5.72
C GLY A 880 -22.90 -6.07 4.45
N ARG A 881 -24.04 -5.73 3.84
CA ARG A 881 -24.47 -6.29 2.56
C ARG A 881 -25.25 -5.25 1.76
N PHE A 882 -25.27 -5.39 0.45
CA PHE A 882 -26.11 -4.58 -0.43
C PHE A 882 -26.58 -5.38 -1.64
N GLU A 883 -27.64 -4.88 -2.29
CA GLU A 883 -28.19 -5.47 -3.50
C GLU A 883 -27.52 -4.85 -4.73
N LEU A 884 -26.99 -5.69 -5.59
CA LEU A 884 -26.35 -5.37 -6.86
C LEU A 884 -27.34 -5.63 -8.00
N PRO A 885 -27.74 -4.61 -8.77
CA PRO A 885 -28.63 -4.79 -9.92
C PRO A 885 -28.07 -5.77 -10.94
N ALA A 886 -28.92 -6.69 -11.44
CA ALA A 886 -28.54 -7.67 -12.46
C ALA A 886 -28.32 -7.04 -13.85
N ASP A 887 -28.84 -5.83 -14.08
CA ASP A 887 -28.77 -5.10 -15.36
C ASP A 887 -27.43 -4.39 -15.62
N GLY A 888 -26.46 -4.57 -14.73
CA GLY A 888 -25.15 -3.93 -14.82
C GLY A 888 -25.14 -2.46 -14.39
N THR A 889 -26.18 -1.97 -13.70
CA THR A 889 -26.11 -0.67 -13.03
C THR A 889 -25.18 -0.76 -11.80
N PRO A 890 -24.13 0.09 -11.69
CA PRO A 890 -23.26 0.09 -10.52
C PRO A 890 -24.02 0.44 -9.23
N ALA A 891 -23.81 -0.35 -8.19
CA ALA A 891 -24.40 -0.15 -6.87
C ALA A 891 -23.37 -0.36 -5.75
N GLY A 892 -23.58 0.30 -4.62
CA GLY A 892 -22.72 0.19 -3.45
C GLY A 892 -23.53 0.14 -2.16
N PRO A 893 -22.88 0.06 -1.01
CA PRO A 893 -23.56 -0.01 0.28
C PRO A 893 -24.33 1.28 0.58
N VAL A 894 -25.56 1.14 1.06
CA VAL A 894 -26.44 2.25 1.46
C VAL A 894 -27.02 2.03 2.86
N ASP A 895 -27.28 3.11 3.58
CA ASP A 895 -27.92 3.08 4.90
C ASP A 895 -29.43 2.78 4.81
N GLY A 896 -30.11 2.73 5.96
CA GLY A 896 -31.56 2.48 6.03
C GLY A 896 -32.44 3.55 5.37
N GLN A 897 -31.85 4.66 4.92
CA GLN A 897 -32.49 5.78 4.24
C GLN A 897 -32.10 5.85 2.75
N GLY A 898 -31.22 4.95 2.28
CA GLY A 898 -30.75 4.87 0.90
C GLY A 898 -29.59 5.84 0.58
N ALA A 899 -28.95 6.44 1.58
CA ALA A 899 -27.75 7.24 1.38
C ALA A 899 -26.50 6.32 1.31
N PRO A 900 -25.50 6.61 0.47
CA PRO A 900 -24.26 5.83 0.43
C PRO A 900 -23.61 5.73 1.80
N ILE A 901 -23.19 4.52 2.17
CA ILE A 901 -22.34 4.31 3.34
C ILE A 901 -20.93 4.71 2.93
N SER A 902 -20.35 5.65 3.67
CA SER A 902 -18.97 6.07 3.50
C SER A 902 -18.08 5.42 4.56
N PHE A 903 -16.82 5.25 4.21
CA PHE A 903 -15.76 4.67 5.01
C PHE A 903 -14.59 5.63 5.07
N PRO A 904 -13.85 5.72 6.19
CA PRO A 904 -12.62 6.49 6.23
C PRO A 904 -11.64 6.09 5.12
N ILE A 905 -10.94 7.05 4.52
CA ILE A 905 -9.86 6.77 3.56
C ILE A 905 -8.81 5.83 4.17
N GLY A 906 -8.34 4.85 3.41
CA GLY A 906 -7.45 3.77 3.86
C GLY A 906 -8.19 2.53 4.38
N THR A 907 -9.53 2.53 4.35
CA THR A 907 -10.31 1.32 4.65
C THR A 907 -10.12 0.28 3.55
N ILE A 908 -9.79 -0.96 3.92
CA ILE A 908 -9.77 -2.09 2.98
C ILE A 908 -11.09 -2.84 3.07
N VAL A 909 -11.81 -2.93 1.95
CA VAL A 909 -13.11 -3.60 1.87
C VAL A 909 -12.97 -4.89 1.07
N ASN A 910 -13.20 -6.03 1.72
CA ASN A 910 -13.31 -7.33 1.06
C ASN A 910 -14.77 -7.58 0.67
N LEU A 911 -14.99 -8.13 -0.52
CA LEU A 911 -16.30 -8.34 -1.14
C LEU A 911 -16.51 -9.83 -1.43
N LEU A 912 -17.75 -10.27 -1.29
CA LEU A 912 -18.19 -11.61 -1.65
C LEU A 912 -19.59 -11.53 -2.24
N GLU A 913 -19.80 -12.12 -3.41
CA GLU A 913 -21.16 -12.35 -3.90
C GLU A 913 -21.75 -13.60 -3.26
N GLU A 914 -22.99 -13.51 -2.78
CA GLU A 914 -23.73 -14.68 -2.29
C GLU A 914 -24.02 -15.63 -3.47
N GLU A 915 -23.76 -16.93 -3.29
CA GLU A 915 -23.91 -17.93 -4.35
C GLU A 915 -25.32 -17.85 -4.98
N PRO A 916 -25.43 -17.61 -6.30
CA PRO A 916 -26.72 -17.45 -6.96
C PRO A 916 -27.61 -18.71 -6.86
N ASP A 917 -28.89 -18.53 -6.52
CA ASP A 917 -29.85 -19.63 -6.49
C ASP A 917 -30.12 -20.14 -7.93
N ALA A 918 -30.16 -21.46 -8.14
CA ALA A 918 -30.48 -22.05 -9.44
C ALA A 918 -31.86 -21.62 -10.01
N SER A 919 -32.78 -21.20 -9.14
CA SER A 919 -34.09 -20.65 -9.55
C SER A 919 -34.01 -19.24 -10.16
N ALA A 920 -32.87 -18.58 -10.08
CA ALA A 920 -32.59 -17.31 -10.76
C ALA A 920 -32.39 -17.47 -12.27
N LEU A 921 -32.20 -18.70 -12.76
CA LEU A 921 -32.05 -19.01 -14.18
C LEU A 921 -33.33 -19.61 -14.78
N PRO A 922 -33.60 -19.35 -16.08
CA PRO A 922 -34.61 -20.09 -16.82
C PRO A 922 -34.25 -21.59 -16.87
N PRO A 923 -35.24 -22.49 -17.08
CA PRO A 923 -34.97 -23.93 -17.21
C PRO A 923 -33.87 -24.19 -18.23
N GLY A 924 -32.99 -25.16 -17.93
CA GLY A 924 -31.84 -25.63 -18.74
C GLY A 924 -30.75 -24.61 -19.02
N TYR A 925 -30.54 -23.72 -18.07
CA TYR A 925 -29.27 -23.05 -17.84
C TYR A 925 -28.77 -23.50 -16.46
N GLU A 926 -27.46 -23.54 -16.28
CA GLU A 926 -26.82 -23.77 -14.99
C GLU A 926 -25.77 -22.69 -14.74
N TRP A 927 -25.63 -22.27 -13.48
CA TRP A 927 -24.60 -21.33 -13.07
C TRP A 927 -23.21 -21.92 -13.29
N GLY A 928 -22.32 -21.09 -13.83
CA GLY A 928 -20.89 -21.35 -13.95
C GLY A 928 -20.12 -20.61 -12.87
N GLU A 929 -18.93 -20.13 -13.22
CA GLU A 929 -18.02 -19.44 -12.30
C GLU A 929 -18.43 -17.98 -12.03
N THR A 930 -18.08 -17.48 -10.84
CA THR A 930 -18.12 -16.06 -10.47
C THR A 930 -16.70 -15.51 -10.44
N THR A 931 -16.42 -14.48 -11.23
CA THR A 931 -15.11 -13.81 -11.27
C THR A 931 -15.22 -12.33 -10.91
N TRP A 932 -14.14 -11.75 -10.40
CA TRP A 932 -14.05 -10.34 -10.02
C TRP A 932 -12.94 -9.63 -10.79
N SER A 933 -13.16 -8.38 -11.17
CA SER A 933 -12.17 -7.53 -11.83
C SER A 933 -12.17 -6.12 -11.21
N PRO A 934 -11.00 -5.53 -10.88
CA PRO A 934 -9.68 -6.17 -10.91
C PRO A 934 -9.48 -7.22 -9.80
N ALA A 935 -10.24 -7.14 -8.71
CA ALA A 935 -10.21 -8.08 -7.59
C ALA A 935 -11.52 -8.03 -6.78
N SER A 936 -11.70 -8.94 -5.82
CA SER A 936 -12.84 -8.94 -4.89
C SER A 936 -12.57 -8.10 -3.61
N PHE A 937 -11.71 -7.09 -3.68
CA PHE A 937 -11.47 -6.15 -2.60
C PHE A 937 -11.09 -4.77 -3.15
N VAL A 938 -11.18 -3.73 -2.30
CA VAL A 938 -10.81 -2.36 -2.66
C VAL A 938 -10.30 -1.58 -1.45
N GLU A 939 -9.26 -0.77 -1.63
CA GLU A 939 -8.87 0.26 -0.66
C GLU A 939 -9.59 1.57 -0.99
N ILE A 940 -10.21 2.18 0.01
CA ILE A 940 -10.92 3.46 -0.14
C ILE A 940 -9.91 4.59 -0.22
N GLY A 941 -9.66 5.10 -1.43
CA GLY A 941 -8.73 6.21 -1.69
C GLY A 941 -9.39 7.61 -1.70
N PRO A 942 -8.59 8.70 -1.69
CA PRO A 942 -9.07 10.09 -1.60
C PRO A 942 -9.73 10.64 -2.89
N GLY A 943 -10.18 9.79 -3.81
CA GLY A 943 -10.76 10.20 -5.09
C GLY A 943 -12.18 10.77 -4.98
N GLU A 944 -12.51 11.77 -5.81
CA GLU A 944 -13.88 12.30 -5.92
C GLU A 944 -14.85 11.27 -6.54
N THR A 945 -14.33 10.31 -7.31
CA THR A 945 -15.13 9.25 -7.95
C THR A 945 -14.88 7.92 -7.23
N PRO A 946 -15.93 7.22 -6.77
CA PRO A 946 -15.79 5.90 -6.17
C PRO A 946 -15.17 4.91 -7.16
N PRO A 947 -14.24 4.03 -6.73
CA PRO A 947 -13.82 2.90 -7.54
C PRO A 947 -15.02 2.01 -7.87
N VAL A 948 -15.07 1.51 -9.10
CA VAL A 948 -16.08 0.57 -9.58
C VAL A 948 -15.40 -0.77 -9.83
N LEU A 949 -15.82 -1.81 -9.11
CA LEU A 949 -15.38 -3.18 -9.33
C LEU A 949 -16.42 -3.92 -10.17
N GLU A 950 -16.00 -4.84 -11.03
CA GLU A 950 -16.91 -5.70 -11.81
C GLU A 950 -16.95 -7.11 -11.22
N VAL A 951 -18.15 -7.68 -11.07
CA VAL A 951 -18.35 -9.09 -10.75
C VAL A 951 -19.15 -9.78 -11.84
N THR A 952 -18.57 -10.81 -12.44
CA THR A 952 -19.11 -11.52 -13.59
C THR A 952 -19.59 -12.92 -13.19
N ASN A 953 -20.85 -13.25 -13.48
CA ASN A 953 -21.32 -14.63 -13.38
C ASN A 953 -21.47 -15.25 -14.77
N SER A 954 -20.80 -16.38 -14.99
CA SER A 954 -20.97 -17.18 -16.19
C SER A 954 -22.17 -18.12 -16.05
N VAL A 955 -22.82 -18.43 -17.17
CA VAL A 955 -23.98 -19.31 -17.24
C VAL A 955 -23.82 -20.24 -18.43
N VAL A 956 -24.02 -21.54 -18.20
CA VAL A 956 -23.90 -22.57 -19.25
C VAL A 956 -25.29 -22.99 -19.71
N ALA A 957 -25.54 -22.89 -21.02
CA ALA A 957 -26.76 -23.40 -21.61
C ALA A 957 -26.72 -24.94 -21.70
N MET A 958 -27.80 -25.59 -21.31
CA MET A 958 -27.95 -27.04 -21.25
C MET A 958 -28.95 -27.57 -22.28
N THR A 959 -28.71 -28.78 -22.77
CA THR A 959 -29.54 -29.51 -23.73
C THR A 959 -29.58 -31.00 -23.41
N ARG A 960 -30.59 -31.71 -23.88
CA ARG A 960 -30.69 -33.18 -23.77
C ARG A 960 -31.30 -33.76 -25.03
N TRP A 961 -31.27 -35.07 -25.20
CA TRP A 961 -32.00 -35.74 -26.28
C TRP A 961 -33.13 -36.62 -25.74
N ALA A 962 -34.15 -36.82 -26.57
CA ALA A 962 -35.25 -37.75 -26.35
C ALA A 962 -35.40 -38.66 -27.57
N VAL A 963 -35.10 -39.95 -27.44
CA VAL A 963 -35.12 -40.88 -28.58
C VAL A 963 -36.33 -41.79 -28.53
N THR A 964 -37.03 -41.91 -29.66
CA THR A 964 -38.18 -42.81 -29.86
C THR A 964 -37.88 -43.83 -30.95
N LYS A 965 -38.08 -45.12 -30.67
CA LYS A 965 -37.93 -46.18 -31.68
C LYS A 965 -39.20 -46.36 -32.48
N VAL A 966 -39.10 -46.36 -33.81
CA VAL A 966 -40.21 -46.66 -34.73
C VAL A 966 -39.88 -47.88 -35.59
N VAL A 967 -40.89 -48.72 -35.83
CA VAL A 967 -40.85 -49.83 -36.78
C VAL A 967 -41.87 -49.56 -37.89
N ALA A 968 -41.39 -49.35 -39.11
CA ALA A 968 -42.16 -49.07 -40.31
C ALA A 968 -42.12 -50.27 -41.29
N GLY A 969 -42.87 -50.20 -42.40
CA GLY A 969 -42.87 -51.24 -43.44
C GLY A 969 -43.95 -52.32 -43.30
N ASP A 970 -44.12 -53.15 -44.34
CA ASP A 970 -45.19 -54.15 -44.43
C ASP A 970 -44.97 -55.36 -43.50
N GLY A 971 -43.73 -55.59 -43.07
CA GLY A 971 -43.34 -56.61 -42.09
C GLY A 971 -43.50 -56.19 -40.62
N GLY A 972 -43.79 -54.91 -40.34
CA GLY A 972 -43.80 -54.37 -38.96
C GLY A 972 -44.80 -55.06 -38.02
N SER A 973 -45.94 -55.53 -38.54
CA SER A 973 -46.94 -56.29 -37.77
C SER A 973 -46.46 -57.65 -37.26
N SER A 974 -45.35 -58.16 -37.80
CA SER A 974 -44.72 -59.41 -37.38
C SER A 974 -43.65 -59.22 -36.29
N VAL A 975 -43.36 -57.97 -35.91
CA VAL A 975 -42.39 -57.62 -34.86
C VAL A 975 -43.14 -57.56 -33.51
N PRO A 976 -42.80 -58.42 -32.53
CA PRO A 976 -43.42 -58.36 -31.20
C PRO A 976 -43.24 -56.99 -30.54
N ALA A 977 -44.27 -56.49 -29.85
CA ALA A 977 -44.22 -55.18 -29.18
C ALA A 977 -43.12 -55.09 -28.10
N SER A 978 -42.70 -56.21 -27.52
CA SER A 978 -41.61 -56.29 -26.52
C SER A 978 -40.23 -56.51 -27.14
N THR A 979 -40.07 -56.28 -28.44
CA THR A 979 -38.76 -56.41 -29.10
C THR A 979 -37.92 -55.19 -28.72
N THR A 980 -36.73 -55.40 -28.15
CA THR A 980 -35.79 -54.31 -27.88
C THR A 980 -34.83 -54.13 -29.04
N PHE A 981 -34.44 -52.89 -29.26
CA PHE A 981 -33.49 -52.47 -30.28
C PHE A 981 -32.30 -51.82 -29.57
N PRO A 982 -31.13 -52.50 -29.52
CA PRO A 982 -29.96 -51.97 -28.85
C PRO A 982 -29.38 -50.80 -29.64
N ALA A 983 -29.04 -49.70 -28.97
CA ALA A 983 -28.28 -48.60 -29.57
C ALA A 983 -27.02 -48.31 -28.73
N ASP A 984 -25.88 -48.28 -29.42
CA ASP A 984 -24.62 -47.81 -28.87
C ASP A 984 -24.56 -46.30 -29.04
N TRP A 985 -24.05 -45.59 -28.05
CA TRP A 985 -23.89 -44.15 -28.13
C TRP A 985 -22.59 -43.71 -27.45
N TRP A 986 -22.14 -42.52 -27.85
CA TRP A 986 -20.89 -41.92 -27.41
C TRP A 986 -21.16 -40.48 -26.99
N LEU A 987 -20.53 -40.08 -25.90
CA LEU A 987 -20.48 -38.71 -25.39
C LEU A 987 -19.02 -38.27 -25.57
N ASP A 988 -18.80 -37.26 -26.41
CA ASP A 988 -17.47 -36.73 -26.75
C ASP A 988 -16.48 -37.83 -27.14
N GLY A 989 -16.95 -38.76 -27.98
CA GLY A 989 -16.16 -39.91 -28.45
C GLY A 989 -16.01 -41.06 -27.46
N VAL A 990 -16.39 -40.89 -26.18
CA VAL A 990 -16.35 -41.94 -25.15
C VAL A 990 -17.61 -42.79 -25.19
N ALA A 991 -17.44 -44.11 -25.35
CA ALA A 991 -18.54 -45.06 -25.42
C ALA A 991 -19.32 -45.11 -24.10
N GLN A 992 -20.64 -44.94 -24.20
CA GLN A 992 -21.55 -44.92 -23.06
C GLN A 992 -22.26 -46.28 -22.88
N PRO A 993 -22.87 -46.53 -21.70
CA PRO A 993 -23.70 -47.70 -21.51
C PRO A 993 -24.79 -47.80 -22.58
N ARG A 994 -24.81 -48.92 -23.29
CA ARG A 994 -25.80 -49.23 -24.33
C ARG A 994 -27.23 -49.04 -23.82
N ILE A 995 -28.06 -48.45 -24.65
CA ILE A 995 -29.49 -48.27 -24.37
C ILE A 995 -30.31 -49.30 -25.16
N GLU A 996 -31.39 -49.80 -24.53
CA GLU A 996 -32.33 -50.74 -25.14
C GLU A 996 -33.63 -50.01 -25.46
N LEU A 997 -33.99 -49.91 -26.74
CA LEU A 997 -35.15 -49.14 -27.18
C LEU A 997 -36.34 -50.04 -27.49
N GLU A 998 -37.49 -49.76 -26.88
CA GLU A 998 -38.76 -50.42 -27.21
C GLU A 998 -39.56 -49.58 -28.24
N PRO A 999 -40.26 -50.22 -29.20
CA PRO A 999 -41.08 -49.50 -30.18
C PRO A 999 -42.12 -48.57 -29.53
N ASN A 1000 -42.10 -47.30 -29.97
CA ASN A 1000 -42.97 -46.21 -29.54
C ASN A 1000 -42.86 -45.84 -28.05
N VAL A 1001 -41.73 -46.16 -27.41
CA VAL A 1001 -41.36 -45.65 -26.09
C VAL A 1001 -40.25 -44.62 -26.27
N THR A 1002 -40.41 -43.45 -25.65
CA THR A 1002 -39.43 -42.37 -25.67
C THR A 1002 -38.52 -42.48 -24.44
N ILE A 1003 -37.21 -42.39 -24.65
CA ILE A 1003 -36.20 -42.35 -23.59
C ILE A 1003 -35.48 -41.01 -23.66
N THR A 1004 -35.35 -40.32 -22.51
CA THR A 1004 -34.65 -39.03 -22.39
C THR A 1004 -33.28 -39.22 -21.74
N SER A 1005 -32.28 -38.50 -22.22
CA SER A 1005 -30.99 -38.40 -21.55
C SER A 1005 -31.01 -37.43 -20.36
N PRO A 1006 -29.96 -37.45 -19.51
CA PRO A 1006 -29.58 -36.29 -18.71
C PRO A 1006 -29.37 -35.04 -19.56
N TYR A 1007 -29.28 -33.89 -18.90
CA TYR A 1007 -28.82 -32.65 -19.53
C TYR A 1007 -27.30 -32.67 -19.71
N PHE A 1008 -26.85 -32.03 -20.78
CA PHE A 1008 -25.46 -31.85 -21.18
C PHE A 1008 -25.30 -30.39 -21.66
N PRO A 1009 -24.12 -29.78 -21.53
CA PRO A 1009 -23.86 -28.47 -22.12
C PRO A 1009 -24.18 -28.44 -23.62
N VAL A 1010 -24.69 -27.31 -24.09
CA VAL A 1010 -24.85 -27.05 -25.53
C VAL A 1010 -23.46 -27.05 -26.18
N GLY A 1011 -23.30 -27.75 -27.29
CA GLY A 1011 -22.00 -27.95 -27.96
C GLY A 1011 -21.38 -29.33 -27.77
N THR A 1012 -21.85 -30.11 -26.78
CA THR A 1012 -21.43 -31.50 -26.55
C THR A 1012 -21.64 -32.38 -27.80
N ILE A 1013 -20.63 -33.16 -28.19
CA ILE A 1013 -20.74 -34.08 -29.32
C ILE A 1013 -21.36 -35.38 -28.84
N ILE A 1014 -22.58 -35.66 -29.30
CA ILE A 1014 -23.23 -36.95 -29.03
C ILE A 1014 -23.37 -37.72 -30.34
N GLN A 1015 -22.85 -38.94 -30.36
CA GLN A 1015 -23.00 -39.85 -31.50
C GLN A 1015 -23.80 -41.06 -31.09
N ALA A 1016 -24.62 -41.60 -32.00
CA ALA A 1016 -25.39 -42.81 -31.76
C ALA A 1016 -25.41 -43.73 -32.97
N ARG A 1017 -25.48 -45.03 -32.74
CA ARG A 1017 -25.64 -46.04 -33.78
C ARG A 1017 -26.56 -47.14 -33.29
N GLU A 1018 -27.44 -47.61 -34.16
CA GLU A 1018 -28.20 -48.81 -33.87
C GLU A 1018 -27.28 -50.05 -33.97
N ALA A 1019 -27.22 -50.84 -32.90
CA ALA A 1019 -26.44 -52.07 -32.88
C ALA A 1019 -27.17 -53.20 -33.63
N ASP A 1020 -26.64 -54.42 -33.57
CA ASP A 1020 -27.17 -55.56 -34.32
C ASP A 1020 -28.68 -55.76 -34.11
N LEU A 1021 -29.42 -55.76 -35.21
CA LEU A 1021 -30.88 -55.91 -35.19
C LEU A 1021 -31.29 -57.33 -34.75
N PRO A 1022 -32.38 -57.46 -33.99
CA PRO A 1022 -32.89 -58.77 -33.59
C PRO A 1022 -33.37 -59.57 -34.82
N SER A 1023 -33.03 -60.87 -34.86
CA SER A 1023 -33.50 -61.78 -35.91
C SER A 1023 -34.96 -62.19 -35.66
N ILE A 1024 -35.87 -61.66 -36.48
CA ILE A 1024 -37.30 -61.98 -36.41
C ILE A 1024 -37.69 -62.86 -37.61
N PRO A 1025 -38.26 -64.07 -37.41
CA PRO A 1025 -38.64 -64.94 -38.51
C PRO A 1025 -39.63 -64.28 -39.47
N GLY A 1026 -39.28 -64.24 -40.76
CA GLY A 1026 -40.14 -63.67 -41.82
C GLY A 1026 -40.03 -62.16 -42.00
N VAL A 1027 -39.14 -61.49 -41.26
CA VAL A 1027 -38.82 -60.07 -41.42
C VAL A 1027 -37.40 -59.92 -41.97
N ASP A 1028 -37.25 -59.18 -43.06
CA ASP A 1028 -35.96 -58.67 -43.52
C ASP A 1028 -35.91 -57.16 -43.19
N TRP A 1029 -34.85 -56.72 -42.49
CA TRP A 1029 -34.67 -55.33 -42.08
C TRP A 1029 -34.02 -54.49 -43.19
N GLY A 1030 -34.54 -53.28 -43.40
CA GLY A 1030 -33.89 -52.24 -44.19
C GLY A 1030 -32.87 -51.45 -43.37
N THR A 1031 -32.21 -50.48 -44.01
CA THR A 1031 -31.28 -49.58 -43.33
C THR A 1031 -32.02 -48.72 -42.30
N PRO A 1032 -31.52 -48.61 -41.06
CA PRO A 1032 -32.10 -47.72 -40.06
C PRO A 1032 -31.98 -46.26 -40.50
N VAL A 1033 -33.00 -45.46 -40.20
CA VAL A 1033 -33.01 -44.02 -40.43
C VAL A 1033 -33.16 -43.32 -39.09
N TRP A 1034 -32.19 -42.50 -38.74
CA TRP A 1034 -32.28 -41.58 -37.62
C TRP A 1034 -32.81 -40.25 -38.12
N THR A 1035 -33.74 -39.65 -37.38
CA THR A 1035 -34.18 -38.28 -37.62
C THR A 1035 -34.11 -37.48 -36.34
N VAL A 1036 -33.85 -36.18 -36.45
CA VAL A 1036 -33.94 -35.20 -35.37
C VAL A 1036 -34.94 -34.14 -35.80
N ASP A 1037 -35.93 -33.84 -34.94
CA ASP A 1037 -37.01 -32.88 -35.23
C ASP A 1037 -37.71 -33.09 -36.59
N GLY A 1038 -37.70 -34.33 -37.10
CA GLY A 1038 -38.26 -34.72 -38.39
C GLY A 1038 -37.31 -34.67 -39.59
N GLU A 1039 -36.08 -34.19 -39.45
CA GLU A 1039 -35.05 -34.20 -40.48
C GLU A 1039 -34.12 -35.41 -40.36
N ALA A 1040 -33.77 -36.05 -41.48
CA ALA A 1040 -32.95 -37.26 -41.47
C ALA A 1040 -31.47 -36.95 -41.23
N LEU A 1041 -30.87 -37.64 -40.25
CA LEU A 1041 -29.45 -37.61 -40.00
C LEU A 1041 -28.72 -38.54 -40.96
N VAL A 1042 -27.56 -38.10 -41.42
CA VAL A 1042 -26.70 -38.88 -42.33
C VAL A 1042 -25.73 -39.70 -41.48
N PRO A 1043 -25.78 -41.04 -41.52
CA PRO A 1043 -24.81 -41.86 -40.82
C PRO A 1043 -23.43 -41.77 -41.50
N ASP A 1044 -22.39 -41.79 -40.69
CA ASP A 1044 -21.00 -41.88 -41.12
C ASP A 1044 -20.66 -43.28 -41.67
N GLU A 1045 -19.39 -43.48 -42.03
CA GLU A 1045 -18.88 -44.73 -42.60
C GLU A 1045 -18.99 -45.93 -41.64
N ASP A 1046 -19.04 -45.67 -40.33
CA ASP A 1046 -19.22 -46.67 -39.27
C ASP A 1046 -20.69 -46.86 -38.87
N GLY A 1047 -21.61 -46.16 -39.54
CA GLY A 1047 -23.04 -46.18 -39.31
C GLY A 1047 -23.52 -45.32 -38.14
N LYS A 1048 -22.66 -44.48 -37.56
CA LYS A 1048 -23.02 -43.57 -36.46
C LYS A 1048 -23.63 -42.29 -37.00
N VAL A 1049 -24.59 -41.72 -36.29
CA VAL A 1049 -25.12 -40.38 -36.52
C VAL A 1049 -24.66 -39.44 -35.43
N THR A 1050 -24.19 -38.24 -35.78
CA THR A 1050 -23.96 -37.16 -34.83
C THR A 1050 -25.28 -36.45 -34.57
N LEU A 1051 -25.64 -36.30 -33.30
CA LEU A 1051 -26.84 -35.61 -32.86
C LEU A 1051 -26.55 -34.09 -32.82
N PRO A 1052 -27.41 -33.24 -33.41
CA PRO A 1052 -27.17 -31.79 -33.43
C PRO A 1052 -27.55 -31.16 -32.08
N MET A 1053 -26.59 -31.20 -31.17
CA MET A 1053 -26.66 -30.67 -29.80
C MET A 1053 -25.95 -29.31 -29.66
N SER A 1054 -25.59 -28.68 -30.78
CA SER A 1054 -24.77 -27.48 -30.86
C SER A 1054 -25.52 -26.16 -30.68
N GLU A 1055 -26.85 -26.18 -30.56
CA GLU A 1055 -27.68 -24.98 -30.42
C GLU A 1055 -28.62 -25.09 -29.22
N VAL A 1056 -28.92 -23.94 -28.60
CA VAL A 1056 -29.95 -23.84 -27.55
C VAL A 1056 -31.32 -24.12 -28.17
N ARG A 1057 -32.01 -25.14 -27.67
CA ARG A 1057 -33.32 -25.58 -28.18
C ARG A 1057 -34.44 -25.12 -27.25
N THR A 1058 -35.63 -24.85 -27.78
CA THR A 1058 -36.82 -24.53 -26.97
C THR A 1058 -37.99 -25.45 -27.33
N PRO A 1059 -38.34 -26.46 -26.49
CA PRO A 1059 -37.69 -26.84 -25.23
C PRO A 1059 -36.28 -27.42 -25.48
N GLN A 1060 -35.43 -27.47 -24.44
CA GLN A 1060 -34.02 -27.90 -24.48
C GLN A 1060 -33.84 -29.41 -24.71
N THR A 1061 -34.64 -29.99 -25.58
CA THR A 1061 -34.68 -31.42 -25.86
C THR A 1061 -34.66 -31.62 -27.37
N ALA A 1062 -33.65 -32.33 -27.87
CA ALA A 1062 -33.61 -32.81 -29.24
C ALA A 1062 -34.46 -34.07 -29.40
N GLU A 1063 -35.54 -33.98 -30.19
CA GLU A 1063 -36.46 -35.09 -30.39
C GLU A 1063 -35.96 -35.99 -31.52
N LEU A 1064 -35.44 -37.15 -31.15
CA LEU A 1064 -34.86 -38.14 -32.04
C LEU A 1064 -35.85 -39.26 -32.33
N THR A 1065 -35.88 -39.70 -33.58
CA THR A 1065 -36.60 -40.91 -33.98
C THR A 1065 -35.67 -41.87 -34.70
N LEU A 1066 -35.57 -43.10 -34.20
CA LEU A 1066 -34.84 -44.19 -34.86
C LEU A 1066 -35.82 -45.14 -35.55
N THR A 1067 -35.92 -45.06 -36.86
CA THR A 1067 -36.86 -45.85 -37.67
C THR A 1067 -36.19 -47.05 -38.32
N ASN A 1068 -36.70 -48.25 -38.04
CA ASN A 1068 -36.37 -49.45 -38.80
C ASN A 1068 -37.50 -49.81 -39.76
N THR A 1069 -37.19 -50.10 -41.02
CA THR A 1069 -38.17 -50.61 -41.98
C THR A 1069 -38.13 -52.13 -42.04
N ALA A 1070 -39.19 -52.79 -41.55
CA ALA A 1070 -39.39 -54.23 -41.62
C ALA A 1070 -40.11 -54.61 -42.94
N SER A 1071 -39.49 -55.47 -43.74
CA SER A 1071 -40.05 -56.00 -44.99
C SER A 1071 -40.50 -57.45 -44.82
N THR A 1072 -41.59 -57.87 -45.45
CA THR A 1072 -42.00 -59.29 -45.41
C THR A 1072 -41.12 -60.18 -46.29
N ARG A 1073 -40.61 -61.28 -45.72
CA ARG A 1073 -39.88 -62.34 -46.45
C ARG A 1073 -40.76 -63.56 -46.68
N PRO A 1074 -40.93 -64.06 -47.93
CA PRO A 1074 -41.56 -65.35 -48.16
C PRO A 1074 -40.71 -66.48 -47.60
N LEU A 1075 -41.22 -67.19 -46.59
CA LEU A 1075 -40.55 -68.37 -46.05
C LEU A 1075 -40.40 -69.45 -47.16
N PRO A 1076 -39.25 -70.14 -47.28
CA PRO A 1076 -39.07 -71.17 -48.30
C PRO A 1076 -40.08 -72.30 -48.10
N ALA A 1077 -40.87 -72.58 -49.14
CA ALA A 1077 -41.79 -73.70 -49.18
C ALA A 1077 -40.99 -75.01 -49.11
N THR A 1078 -41.00 -75.67 -47.96
CA THR A 1078 -40.53 -77.05 -47.84
C THR A 1078 -41.50 -77.95 -48.62
N GLY A 1079 -40.99 -78.52 -49.72
CA GLY A 1079 -41.76 -79.29 -50.68
C GLY A 1079 -42.41 -80.54 -50.07
N GLY A 1080 -43.73 -80.63 -50.17
CA GLY A 1080 -44.48 -81.87 -50.03
C GLY A 1080 -44.59 -82.58 -51.38
N GLY A 1081 -43.66 -83.50 -51.67
CA GLY A 1081 -43.74 -84.43 -52.79
C GLY A 1081 -44.96 -85.35 -52.67
N GLY A 1082 -45.70 -85.47 -53.78
CA GLY A 1082 -47.02 -86.08 -53.82
C GLY A 1082 -47.11 -87.55 -53.40
N LEU A 1083 -48.25 -87.87 -52.79
CA LEU A 1083 -48.81 -89.21 -52.77
C LEU A 1083 -50.18 -89.17 -53.44
N SER A 1084 -50.28 -89.81 -54.60
CA SER A 1084 -51.52 -90.45 -55.01
C SER A 1084 -51.15 -91.72 -55.77
N PRO A 1085 -51.73 -92.86 -55.38
CA PRO A 1085 -52.89 -93.29 -56.15
C PRO A 1085 -54.01 -93.93 -55.30
N LEU A 1086 -55.22 -93.89 -55.89
CA LEU A 1086 -56.32 -94.88 -55.76
C LEU A 1086 -57.41 -94.69 -54.68
N VAL A 1087 -58.32 -93.75 -55.01
CA VAL A 1087 -59.81 -93.85 -55.13
C VAL A 1087 -60.25 -95.30 -55.54
N PRO A 1088 -61.41 -95.89 -55.13
CA PRO A 1088 -62.72 -95.31 -55.46
C PRO A 1088 -63.97 -95.65 -54.61
N LEU A 1089 -64.92 -94.71 -54.55
CA LEU A 1089 -66.30 -94.83 -55.07
C LEU A 1089 -67.21 -93.84 -54.33
N GLY A 1090 -67.68 -92.84 -55.08
CA GLY A 1090 -68.66 -91.87 -54.62
C GLY A 1090 -70.06 -92.45 -54.55
N ALA A 1091 -70.79 -92.05 -53.52
CA ALA A 1091 -72.24 -91.98 -53.51
C ALA A 1091 -72.66 -90.70 -52.77
N VAL A 1092 -72.84 -89.65 -53.56
CA VAL A 1092 -73.73 -88.52 -53.27
C VAL A 1092 -75.15 -89.04 -53.19
N GLY A 1093 -75.96 -88.58 -52.24
CA GLY A 1093 -77.40 -88.74 -52.40
C GLY A 1093 -78.28 -88.61 -51.17
N LEU A 1094 -78.29 -87.40 -50.59
CA LEU A 1094 -79.45 -86.78 -49.92
C LEU A 1094 -79.90 -87.36 -48.58
N ILE A 1095 -80.34 -86.46 -47.69
CA ILE A 1095 -81.33 -86.73 -46.64
C ILE A 1095 -80.83 -87.61 -45.48
N ALA A 1096 -81.35 -87.26 -44.29
CA ALA A 1096 -81.35 -88.01 -43.02
C ALA A 1096 -80.07 -88.00 -42.15
N LEU A 1097 -80.09 -87.10 -41.16
CA LEU A 1097 -80.17 -87.38 -39.72
C LEU A 1097 -79.17 -88.38 -39.06
N GLY A 1098 -78.23 -87.83 -38.28
CA GLY A 1098 -77.77 -88.26 -36.94
C GLY A 1098 -76.96 -89.56 -36.78
N VAL A 1099 -76.12 -89.77 -35.77
CA VAL A 1099 -75.80 -89.02 -34.54
C VAL A 1099 -74.71 -89.83 -33.77
N LEU A 1100 -73.82 -89.11 -33.04
CA LEU A 1100 -73.13 -89.49 -31.78
C LEU A 1100 -71.86 -90.39 -31.71
N LEU A 1101 -70.77 -89.72 -31.30
CA LEU A 1101 -69.99 -89.89 -30.05
C LEU A 1101 -69.27 -91.23 -29.75
N ALA A 1102 -67.94 -91.16 -29.58
CA ALA A 1102 -67.24 -91.21 -28.27
C ALA A 1102 -65.85 -91.87 -28.33
N ALA A 1103 -64.87 -91.09 -27.85
CA ALA A 1103 -63.49 -91.47 -27.57
C ALA A 1103 -63.32 -92.41 -26.36
N ARG A 1104 -62.17 -93.09 -26.31
CA ARG A 1104 -61.34 -93.46 -25.11
C ARG A 1104 -60.43 -94.64 -25.49
N ARG A 1105 -59.22 -94.86 -24.98
CA ARG A 1105 -58.30 -94.27 -23.98
C ARG A 1105 -56.98 -95.07 -24.17
N ALA A 1106 -55.79 -94.57 -23.89
CA ALA A 1106 -55.03 -94.81 -22.64
C ALA A 1106 -53.55 -94.43 -22.93
N ARG A 1107 -52.94 -93.47 -22.22
CA ARG A 1107 -52.11 -93.60 -20.99
C ARG A 1107 -50.64 -94.01 -21.23
N ARG A 1108 -49.73 -93.06 -20.89
CA ARG A 1108 -48.39 -93.14 -20.24
C ARG A 1108 -47.46 -94.32 -20.59
N VAL A 1109 -46.23 -94.01 -21.02
CA VAL A 1109 -45.04 -93.79 -20.17
C VAL A 1109 -44.27 -92.61 -20.74
#